data_AF-A0A150PT88-F1
#
_entry.id   AF-A0A150PT88-F1
#
_cell.length_a   1.000
_cell.length_b   1.000
_cell.length_c   1.000
_cell.angle_alpha   90.00
_cell.angle_beta   90.00
_cell.angle_gamma   90.00
#
_symmetry.space_group_name_H-M   'P 1'
#
loop_
_entity.id
_entity.type
_entity.pdbx_description
1 polymer ?
#
loop_
_entity_poly.entity_id
_entity_poly.type
_entity_poly.pdbx_seq_one_letter_code
_entity_poly.pdbx_strand_id
1 'polypeptide(L)'
;MVVTSNEVRLHVGLSASPSITELSVTEVRNALRCPRSFALGRARGQAVKFPIGSSSLGAMFHRIVECVTRERDKAAQHGMSSAAEVDGEQAPKALADGLLRRLISELEATPEAATMPGEVDDLAEALRRLAGSLAPLGGWAAAEAMQSIREHAGCDLRAQLTGPGGTSALLVGGTEELVGLSEGGLGVVEFKLADEASEELDRAQGALYRALLQRALGIDAVPVLLRCNPQPLTTALSRADADALVERRILPLIEQMVGWSGSPENAPPTARRDLCPVCPVRAECGGTYPERFEPRDSTLAGAARPMPDVAGNLAIPPMIEPFVPVAYDMEGRMEAEEIGKRIVAELRRQGVNITIKGKPVGPRLVAIEVLCPKQRVAQLDRAADDVEHQLSDDDVRYERKGPRRFFVVPRRQPRPVDLATLLARKADYLRERPGRFVVGEGMDGDVIVGDLSDGSSCHLLIGGQTGSGKSVLLRALIGSMCHFHAPAAVRFTLVDPKRVTFGGLAASVATHLSGPVFYDLEAFLPALDDLVTEMEIRYERMERCRAQNVDDYNASSADKLARRVVVVDEFQDLVAVKSLRQPFIDAVKRLGAKARAAGIHLILATQRPDRSTVPGEIKANLCGRIALRVQEAANSRIILDRGGAESLLGRGDLLADLGQGLVRGQAPMA
;
A
#
# COMPACT_ATOMS: atom_id res chain seq x y z
N MET A 1 39.71 37.99 19.77
CA MET A 1 38.61 38.97 19.65
C MET A 1 37.42 38.23 19.07
N VAL A 2 36.43 37.96 19.91
CA VAL A 2 35.13 37.43 19.51
C VAL A 2 34.37 38.55 18.83
N VAL A 3 33.90 38.34 17.60
CA VAL A 3 32.95 39.26 16.94
C VAL A 3 31.63 38.51 16.85
N THR A 4 30.72 38.89 17.74
CA THR A 4 29.32 38.46 17.79
C THR A 4 28.57 39.01 16.59
N SER A 5 27.85 38.14 15.87
CA SER A 5 26.96 38.50 14.77
C SER A 5 25.77 39.31 15.28
N ASN A 6 25.61 40.54 14.79
CA ASN A 6 24.44 41.39 15.04
C ASN A 6 23.18 40.77 14.41
N GLU A 7 22.17 40.49 15.23
CA GLU A 7 20.77 40.37 14.81
C GLU A 7 20.30 41.75 14.28
N VAL A 8 19.95 41.83 13.00
CA VAL A 8 19.18 42.98 12.49
C VAL A 8 17.70 42.62 12.59
N ARG A 9 17.08 42.97 13.73
CA ARG A 9 15.61 42.98 13.86
C ARG A 9 15.08 44.29 13.27
N LEU A 10 14.45 44.21 12.10
CA LEU A 10 13.67 45.32 11.56
C LEU A 10 12.33 45.40 12.31
N HIS A 11 12.30 46.20 13.37
CA HIS A 11 11.06 46.65 14.00
C HIS A 11 10.45 47.78 13.17
N VAL A 12 9.47 47.46 12.32
CA VAL A 12 8.54 48.46 11.79
C VAL A 12 7.43 48.63 12.83
N GLY A 13 7.41 49.79 13.50
CA GLY A 13 6.48 50.10 14.58
C GLY A 13 5.03 50.23 14.10
N LEU A 14 4.14 49.44 14.68
CA LEU A 14 2.71 49.68 14.69
C LEU A 14 2.30 50.08 16.11
N SER A 15 1.64 51.24 16.21
CA SER A 15 1.16 51.85 17.45
C SER A 15 0.07 51.01 18.13
N ALA A 16 0.09 51.01 19.47
CA ALA A 16 -0.84 50.30 20.33
C ALA A 16 -2.30 50.63 20.02
N SER A 17 -3.01 49.65 19.50
CA SER A 17 -4.46 49.60 19.25
C SER A 17 -4.97 48.24 19.80
N PRO A 18 -6.28 48.04 20.07
CA PRO A 18 -6.78 46.97 20.96
C PRO A 18 -6.24 45.62 20.52
N SER A 19 -5.82 44.78 21.49
CA SER A 19 -5.04 43.54 21.29
C SER A 19 -5.49 42.77 20.04
N ILE A 20 -4.84 43.03 18.91
CA ILE A 20 -5.17 42.40 17.64
C ILE A 20 -4.88 40.92 17.84
N THR A 21 -5.87 40.06 17.57
CA THR A 21 -5.70 38.62 17.73
C THR A 21 -4.59 38.14 16.79
N GLU A 22 -3.50 37.64 17.37
CA GLU A 22 -2.41 37.03 16.63
C GLU A 22 -2.75 35.59 16.26
N LEU A 23 -2.75 35.26 14.97
CA LEU A 23 -3.01 33.92 14.45
C LEU A 23 -1.77 33.44 13.68
N SER A 24 -1.40 32.18 13.85
CA SER A 24 -0.36 31.56 13.03
C SER A 24 -0.94 30.91 11.76
N VAL A 25 -0.14 30.78 10.70
CA VAL A 25 -0.51 30.00 9.50
C VAL A 25 -0.93 28.57 9.86
N THR A 26 -0.29 27.95 10.86
CA THR A 26 -0.64 26.62 11.37
C THR A 26 -2.04 26.60 12.00
N GLU A 27 -2.42 27.65 12.74
CA GLU A 27 -3.76 27.77 13.30
C GLU A 27 -4.83 27.96 12.24
N VAL A 28 -4.55 28.74 11.19
CA VAL A 28 -5.46 28.89 10.04
C VAL A 28 -5.66 27.54 9.33
N ARG A 29 -4.58 26.77 9.14
CA ARG A 29 -4.66 25.40 8.60
C ARG A 29 -5.49 24.47 9.49
N ASN A 30 -5.31 24.55 10.81
CA ASN A 30 -6.10 23.76 11.76
C ASN A 30 -7.59 24.15 11.72
N ALA A 31 -7.90 25.43 11.62
CA ALA A 31 -9.28 25.91 11.49
C ALA A 31 -9.94 25.43 10.18
N LEU A 32 -9.19 25.42 9.07
CA LEU A 32 -9.66 24.86 7.79
C LEU A 32 -9.96 23.35 7.87
N ARG A 33 -9.19 22.59 8.67
CA ARG A 33 -9.46 21.17 8.93
C ARG A 33 -10.66 20.98 9.85
N CYS A 34 -10.64 21.66 11.00
CA CYS A 34 -11.67 21.58 12.01
C CYS A 34 -11.69 22.84 12.90
N PRO A 35 -12.75 23.68 12.82
CA PRO A 35 -12.90 24.88 13.65
C PRO A 35 -12.80 24.59 15.15
N ARG A 36 -13.44 23.51 15.63
CA ARG A 36 -13.36 23.06 17.02
C ARG A 36 -11.94 22.70 17.45
N SER A 37 -11.13 22.14 16.53
CA SER A 37 -9.73 21.81 16.84
C SER A 37 -8.89 23.06 17.08
N PHE A 38 -9.05 24.08 16.24
CA PHE A 38 -8.42 25.38 16.43
C PHE A 38 -8.86 26.03 17.75
N ALA A 39 -10.16 26.17 17.97
CA ALA A 39 -10.72 26.87 19.11
C ALA A 39 -10.30 26.23 20.45
N LEU A 40 -10.39 24.90 20.55
CA LEU A 40 -9.98 24.17 21.75
C LEU A 40 -8.47 24.13 21.96
N GLY A 41 -7.66 24.10 20.90
CA GLY A 41 -6.20 24.19 21.01
C GLY A 41 -5.78 25.54 21.60
N ARG A 42 -6.35 26.62 21.08
CA ARG A 42 -6.06 27.96 21.56
C ARG A 42 -6.52 28.16 23.01
N ALA A 43 -7.66 27.58 23.40
CA ALA A 43 -8.11 27.57 24.79
C ALA A 43 -7.14 26.85 25.75
N ARG A 44 -6.32 25.91 25.25
CA ARG A 44 -5.25 25.23 26.04
C ARG A 44 -3.92 25.97 26.04
N GLY A 45 -3.79 27.05 25.27
CA GLY A 45 -2.51 27.70 25.03
C GLY A 45 -1.53 26.86 24.20
N GLN A 46 -2.03 25.88 23.42
CA GLN A 46 -1.18 25.03 22.57
C GLN A 46 -1.83 24.77 21.21
N ALA A 47 -1.11 25.04 20.13
CA ALA A 47 -1.56 24.69 18.78
C ALA A 47 -1.74 23.17 18.64
N VAL A 48 -2.90 22.74 18.14
CA VAL A 48 -3.20 21.30 17.96
C VAL A 48 -2.32 20.72 16.87
N LYS A 49 -1.57 19.68 17.20
CA LYS A 49 -0.77 18.89 16.25
C LYS A 49 -1.44 17.54 16.06
N PHE A 50 -1.99 17.27 14.88
CA PHE A 50 -2.63 15.98 14.59
C PHE A 50 -1.59 14.85 14.46
N PRO A 51 -1.84 13.66 15.05
CA PRO A 51 -0.94 12.51 15.01
C PRO A 51 -1.09 11.63 13.76
N ILE A 52 -2.14 11.78 12.94
CA ILE A 52 -2.19 11.13 11.61
C ILE A 52 -1.42 11.97 10.59
N GLY A 53 -0.40 11.35 9.99
CA GLY A 53 0.27 11.81 8.78
C GLY A 53 1.26 12.94 9.00
N SER A 54 2.49 12.77 8.51
CA SER A 54 3.48 13.81 8.16
C SER A 54 3.78 14.99 9.12
N SER A 55 3.25 15.09 10.34
CA SER A 55 3.41 16.33 11.12
C SER A 55 4.71 16.38 11.95
N SER A 56 5.14 15.28 12.56
CA SER A 56 6.44 15.19 13.25
C SER A 56 7.60 15.02 12.26
N LEU A 57 7.45 14.11 11.29
CA LEU A 57 8.45 13.85 10.25
C LEU A 57 8.44 14.88 9.12
N GLY A 58 7.32 15.58 8.88
CA GLY A 58 7.27 16.72 7.96
C GLY A 58 7.96 17.94 8.54
N ALA A 59 7.82 18.21 9.85
CA ALA A 59 8.61 19.25 10.48
C ALA A 59 10.12 18.95 10.40
N MET A 60 10.51 17.68 10.57
CA MET A 60 11.88 17.23 10.37
C MET A 60 12.33 17.37 8.91
N PHE A 61 11.50 16.98 7.95
CA PHE A 61 11.74 17.17 6.52
C PHE A 61 11.95 18.64 6.15
N HIS A 62 11.08 19.53 6.60
CA HIS A 62 11.20 20.97 6.33
C HIS A 62 12.52 21.52 6.87
N ARG A 63 12.91 21.19 8.12
CA ARG A 63 14.22 21.61 8.67
C ARG A 63 15.41 21.09 7.85
N ILE A 64 15.35 19.85 7.38
CA ILE A 64 16.42 19.23 6.57
C ILE A 64 16.55 19.95 5.21
N VAL A 65 15.42 20.20 4.55
CA VAL A 65 15.38 20.87 3.25
C VAL A 65 15.81 22.33 3.37
N GLU A 66 15.33 23.03 4.39
CA GLU A 66 15.71 24.42 4.73
C GLU A 66 17.23 24.57 4.95
N CYS A 67 17.84 23.64 5.67
CA CYS A 67 19.26 23.70 5.95
C CYS A 67 20.11 23.60 4.67
N VAL A 68 19.67 22.76 3.73
CA VAL A 68 20.35 22.54 2.45
C VAL A 68 20.14 23.69 1.47
N THR A 69 18.95 24.30 1.43
CA THR A 69 18.71 25.49 0.60
C THR A 69 19.56 26.68 1.06
N ARG A 70 19.60 26.96 2.38
CA ARG A 70 20.43 28.02 2.97
C ARG A 70 21.93 27.87 2.71
N GLU A 71 22.45 26.64 2.69
CA GLU A 71 23.88 26.38 2.41
C GLU A 71 24.26 26.56 0.95
N ARG A 72 23.37 26.17 0.02
CA ARG A 72 23.57 26.43 -1.41
C ARG A 72 23.60 27.93 -1.69
N ASP A 73 22.72 28.70 -1.04
CA ASP A 73 22.69 30.16 -1.17
C ASP A 73 23.97 30.81 -0.62
N LYS A 74 24.49 30.35 0.51
CA LYS A 74 25.79 30.81 1.06
C LYS A 74 26.97 30.48 0.15
N ALA A 75 26.98 29.31 -0.49
CA ALA A 75 28.02 28.92 -1.43
C ALA A 75 28.00 29.80 -2.69
N ALA A 76 26.81 30.11 -3.22
CA ALA A 76 26.63 31.03 -4.34
C ALA A 76 27.06 32.48 -4.00
N GLN A 77 26.88 32.92 -2.76
CA GLN A 77 27.25 34.28 -2.29
C GLN A 77 28.76 34.55 -2.21
N HIS A 78 29.60 33.53 -1.96
CA HIS A 78 31.03 33.73 -1.71
C HIS A 78 31.91 33.64 -2.97
N GLY A 79 31.30 33.61 -4.16
CA GLY A 79 32.04 33.44 -5.42
C GLY A 79 32.82 32.12 -5.49
N MET A 80 32.59 31.22 -4.51
CA MET A 80 33.08 29.86 -4.56
C MET A 80 32.21 29.18 -5.60
N SER A 81 32.78 28.95 -6.79
CA SER A 81 32.32 27.87 -7.65
C SER A 81 32.21 26.65 -6.74
N SER A 82 30.97 26.29 -6.39
CA SER A 82 30.74 25.10 -5.58
C SER A 82 31.19 23.95 -6.45
N ALA A 83 32.39 23.44 -6.19
CA ALA A 83 32.97 22.24 -6.77
C ALA A 83 32.63 22.04 -8.27
N ALA A 84 33.55 22.48 -9.13
CA ALA A 84 33.92 21.82 -10.39
C ALA A 84 32.87 20.88 -10.98
N GLU A 85 32.32 21.23 -12.16
CA GLU A 85 31.87 20.28 -13.18
C GLU A 85 31.46 18.92 -12.61
N VAL A 86 30.45 18.92 -11.73
CA VAL A 86 29.87 17.66 -11.29
C VAL A 86 29.08 17.20 -12.50
N ASP A 87 29.66 16.23 -13.21
CA ASP A 87 29.05 15.50 -14.31
C ASP A 87 27.55 15.37 -14.05
N GLY A 88 26.70 15.71 -15.02
CA GLY A 88 25.25 15.89 -14.79
C GLY A 88 24.55 14.70 -14.13
N GLU A 89 25.18 13.52 -14.15
CA GLU A 89 24.76 12.29 -13.47
C GLU A 89 25.09 12.20 -11.96
N GLN A 90 26.11 12.91 -11.44
CA GLN A 90 26.58 12.75 -10.05
C GLN A 90 26.00 13.79 -9.07
N ALA A 91 25.49 14.92 -9.58
CA ALA A 91 24.88 15.98 -8.78
C ALA A 91 23.67 15.53 -7.91
N PRO A 92 22.75 14.67 -8.40
CA PRO A 92 21.64 14.19 -7.58
C PRO A 92 22.10 13.33 -6.39
N LYS A 93 23.14 12.53 -6.60
CA LYS A 93 23.69 11.64 -5.58
C LYS A 93 24.37 12.42 -4.46
N ALA A 94 25.19 13.42 -4.80
CA ALA A 94 25.83 14.28 -3.82
C ALA A 94 24.81 15.08 -2.97
N LEU A 95 23.73 15.56 -3.60
CA LEU A 95 22.65 16.26 -2.92
C LEU A 95 21.86 15.32 -2.00
N ALA A 96 21.57 14.10 -2.45
CA ALA A 96 20.92 13.07 -1.64
C ALA A 96 21.76 12.72 -0.40
N ASP A 97 23.07 12.52 -0.57
CA ASP A 97 23.99 12.20 0.53
C ASP A 97 24.09 13.36 1.55
N GLY A 98 23.93 14.61 1.10
CA GLY A 98 23.84 15.78 1.99
C GLY A 98 22.55 15.81 2.81
N LEU A 99 21.40 15.60 2.17
CA LEU A 99 20.08 15.57 2.82
C LEU A 99 19.96 14.41 3.82
N LEU A 100 20.49 13.23 3.48
CA LEU A 100 20.46 12.06 4.37
C LEU A 100 21.37 12.21 5.58
N ARG A 101 22.55 12.86 5.45
CA ARG A 101 23.40 13.18 6.60
C ARG A 101 22.70 14.13 7.58
N ARG A 102 21.90 15.07 7.07
CA ARG A 102 21.06 15.94 7.89
C ARG A 102 19.95 15.17 8.60
N LEU A 103 19.29 14.26 7.91
CA LEU A 103 18.29 13.38 8.50
C LEU A 103 18.87 12.62 9.70
N ILE A 104 20.07 12.05 9.55
CA ILE A 104 20.77 11.37 10.64
C ILE A 104 20.98 12.32 11.84
N SER A 105 21.48 13.53 11.60
CA SER A 105 21.69 14.52 12.67
C SER A 105 20.39 14.94 13.39
N GLU A 106 19.28 15.06 12.67
CA GLU A 106 17.97 15.40 13.24
C GLU A 106 17.35 14.25 14.05
N LEU A 107 17.57 13.00 13.62
CA LEU A 107 17.16 11.80 14.34
C LEU A 107 17.97 11.63 15.63
N GLU A 108 19.28 11.92 15.60
CA GLU A 108 20.14 11.93 16.79
C GLU A 108 19.69 13.01 17.80
N ALA A 109 19.24 14.17 17.31
CA ALA A 109 18.68 15.24 18.14
C ALA A 109 17.26 14.96 18.65
N THR A 110 16.54 14.02 18.04
CA THR A 110 15.13 13.71 18.34
C THR A 110 14.94 12.19 18.55
N PRO A 111 15.35 11.63 19.71
CA PRO A 111 15.37 10.17 19.94
C PRO A 111 14.00 9.50 19.79
N GLU A 112 12.91 10.22 20.07
CA GLU A 112 11.52 9.75 19.91
C GLU A 112 11.13 9.54 18.44
N ALA A 113 11.79 10.22 17.50
CA ALA A 113 11.56 10.02 16.07
C ALA A 113 12.30 8.78 15.53
N ALA A 114 13.41 8.40 16.17
CA ALA A 114 14.21 7.22 15.80
C ALA A 114 13.53 5.89 16.15
N THR A 115 12.47 5.89 16.96
CA THR A 115 11.66 4.71 17.28
C THR A 115 10.60 4.38 16.22
N MET A 116 10.58 5.11 15.09
CA MET A 116 9.64 4.96 13.97
C MET A 116 10.39 4.63 12.65
N PRO A 117 11.08 3.47 12.56
CA PRO A 117 12.02 3.19 11.48
C PRO A 117 11.38 3.14 10.08
N GLY A 118 10.14 2.66 9.95
CA GLY A 118 9.44 2.61 8.67
C GLY A 118 9.09 4.00 8.13
N GLU A 119 8.67 4.90 9.02
CA GLU A 119 8.36 6.28 8.65
C GLU A 119 9.62 7.13 8.40
N VAL A 120 10.74 6.79 9.07
CA VAL A 120 12.07 7.36 8.79
C VAL A 120 12.61 6.90 7.44
N ASP A 121 12.37 5.65 7.05
CA ASP A 121 12.73 5.14 5.72
C ASP A 121 11.91 5.83 4.61
N ASP A 122 10.60 6.02 4.82
CA ASP A 122 9.73 6.79 3.92
C ASP A 122 10.23 8.24 3.77
N LEU A 123 10.65 8.86 4.88
CA LEU A 123 11.24 10.20 4.90
C LEU A 123 12.60 10.25 4.16
N ALA A 124 13.48 9.28 4.39
CA ALA A 124 14.76 9.17 3.70
C ALA A 124 14.57 9.00 2.19
N GLU A 125 13.59 8.21 1.77
CA GLU A 125 13.25 8.00 0.37
C GLU A 125 12.65 9.26 -0.27
N ALA A 126 11.78 9.99 0.45
CA ALA A 126 11.28 11.29 0.01
C ALA A 126 12.41 12.30 -0.21
N LEU A 127 13.42 12.33 0.67
CA LEU A 127 14.60 13.19 0.53
C LEU A 127 15.50 12.80 -0.65
N ARG A 128 15.70 11.49 -0.90
CA ARG A 128 16.45 11.00 -2.09
C ARG A 128 15.75 11.40 -3.38
N ARG A 129 14.42 11.26 -3.43
CA ARG A 129 13.61 11.64 -4.61
C ARG A 129 13.62 13.14 -4.83
N LEU A 130 13.49 13.92 -3.76
CA LEU A 130 13.65 15.38 -3.82
C LEU A 130 15.02 15.76 -4.39
N ALA A 131 16.10 15.12 -3.94
CA ALA A 131 17.43 15.35 -4.50
C ALA A 131 17.49 15.05 -6.01
N GLY A 132 16.87 13.95 -6.44
CA GLY A 132 16.70 13.57 -7.84
C GLY A 132 15.96 14.62 -8.67
N SER A 133 14.92 15.25 -8.13
CA SER A 133 14.14 16.29 -8.81
C SER A 133 14.79 17.68 -8.77
N LEU A 134 15.57 17.99 -7.73
CA LEU A 134 16.27 19.27 -7.57
C LEU A 134 17.60 19.34 -8.34
N ALA A 135 18.17 18.19 -8.72
CA ALA A 135 19.43 18.12 -9.45
C ALA A 135 19.38 18.51 -10.94
N PRO A 136 18.36 18.13 -11.74
CA PRO A 136 18.24 18.58 -13.13
C PRO A 136 17.81 20.06 -13.27
N LEU A 137 17.35 20.69 -12.19
CA LEU A 137 17.09 22.12 -12.12
C LEU A 137 18.42 22.89 -11.98
N GLY A 138 19.24 22.82 -13.03
CA GLY A 138 20.41 23.68 -13.20
C GLY A 138 19.97 25.15 -13.25
N GLY A 139 20.13 25.86 -12.13
CA GLY A 139 20.00 27.31 -12.05
C GLY A 139 18.59 27.82 -11.79
N TRP A 140 18.24 27.98 -10.51
CA TRP A 140 17.26 28.98 -10.12
C TRP A 140 17.95 30.34 -10.13
N ALA A 141 18.02 30.99 -11.29
CA ALA A 141 18.65 32.31 -11.37
C ALA A 141 18.05 33.17 -12.48
N ALA A 142 17.03 33.95 -12.13
CA ALA A 142 16.98 35.35 -12.57
C ALA A 142 17.67 36.18 -11.47
N ALA A 143 18.62 37.05 -11.83
CA ALA A 143 19.43 37.81 -10.87
C ALA A 143 18.59 38.66 -9.87
N GLU A 144 17.41 39.12 -10.31
CA GLU A 144 16.44 39.86 -9.49
C GLU A 144 15.74 38.96 -8.46
N ALA A 145 15.37 37.73 -8.83
CA ALA A 145 14.77 36.76 -7.92
C ALA A 145 15.77 36.39 -6.80
N MET A 146 17.05 36.26 -7.13
CA MET A 146 18.09 35.95 -6.14
C MET A 146 18.29 37.05 -5.10
N GLN A 147 18.06 38.33 -5.42
CA GLN A 147 18.19 39.41 -4.43
C GLN A 147 17.01 39.39 -3.43
N SER A 148 15.78 39.26 -3.91
CA SER A 148 14.61 39.15 -3.04
C SER A 148 14.62 37.88 -2.18
N ILE A 149 15.12 36.75 -2.70
CA ILE A 149 15.33 35.52 -1.91
C ILE A 149 16.38 35.76 -0.81
N ARG A 150 17.49 36.45 -1.13
CA ARG A 150 18.56 36.78 -0.17
C ARG A 150 18.11 37.68 0.98
N GLU A 151 17.21 38.60 0.71
CA GLU A 151 16.74 39.58 1.70
C GLU A 151 15.59 39.07 2.58
N HIS A 152 14.84 38.04 2.14
CA HIS A 152 13.55 37.70 2.75
C HIS A 152 13.32 36.21 3.08
N ALA A 153 14.24 35.30 2.72
CA ALA A 153 14.16 33.90 3.12
C ALA A 153 14.37 33.74 4.64
N GLY A 154 13.45 33.05 5.31
CA GLY A 154 13.48 32.83 6.76
C GLY A 154 13.00 34.02 7.60
N CYS A 155 12.38 35.03 6.97
CA CYS A 155 11.76 36.14 7.68
C CYS A 155 10.42 35.72 8.32
N ASP A 156 10.21 36.15 9.56
CA ASP A 156 8.89 36.14 10.20
C ASP A 156 7.99 37.13 9.47
N LEU A 157 7.10 36.63 8.63
CA LEU A 157 6.10 37.46 7.97
C LEU A 157 4.99 37.80 8.95
N ARG A 158 4.67 39.09 9.01
CA ARG A 158 3.58 39.62 9.81
C ARG A 158 2.75 40.53 8.95
N ALA A 159 1.48 40.20 8.74
CA ALA A 159 0.55 41.06 8.03
C ALA A 159 -0.80 41.10 8.74
N GLN A 160 -1.37 42.30 8.84
CA GLN A 160 -2.75 42.45 9.28
C GLN A 160 -3.68 42.02 8.14
N LEU A 161 -4.61 41.11 8.45
CA LEU A 161 -5.65 40.65 7.54
C LEU A 161 -7.00 41.07 8.08
N THR A 162 -7.80 41.72 7.25
CA THR A 162 -9.12 42.22 7.60
C THR A 162 -10.18 41.41 6.87
N GLY A 163 -11.07 40.78 7.63
CA GLY A 163 -12.24 40.08 7.11
C GLY A 163 -13.27 41.03 6.50
N PRO A 164 -14.23 40.50 5.74
CA PRO A 164 -15.27 41.30 5.08
C PRO A 164 -16.13 42.13 6.06
N GLY A 165 -16.30 41.69 7.30
CA GLY A 165 -17.01 42.44 8.35
C GLY A 165 -16.16 43.49 9.09
N GLY A 166 -14.92 43.73 8.66
CA GLY A 166 -14.00 44.71 9.26
C GLY A 166 -13.16 44.18 10.42
N THR A 167 -13.38 42.94 10.85
CA THR A 167 -12.59 42.28 11.90
C THR A 167 -11.17 42.03 11.42
N SER A 168 -10.16 42.48 12.16
CA SER A 168 -8.75 42.32 11.81
C SER A 168 -8.03 41.33 12.74
N ALA A 169 -7.15 40.52 12.16
CA ALA A 169 -6.20 39.67 12.87
C ALA A 169 -4.77 39.91 12.36
N LEU A 170 -3.79 39.73 13.24
CA LEU A 170 -2.37 39.75 12.85
C LEU A 170 -2.00 38.32 12.49
N LEU A 171 -1.76 38.05 11.21
CA LEU A 171 -1.31 36.74 10.76
C LEU A 171 0.22 36.68 10.79
N VAL A 172 0.75 35.62 11.38
CA VAL A 172 2.19 35.36 11.52
C VAL A 172 2.55 34.02 10.89
N GLY A 173 3.63 33.99 10.12
CA GLY A 173 4.20 32.77 9.55
C GLY A 173 5.60 33.00 8.99
N GLY A 174 6.43 31.97 8.96
CA GLY A 174 7.76 32.04 8.34
C GLY A 174 7.70 31.61 6.88
N THR A 175 8.38 32.33 5.99
CA THR A 175 8.62 31.86 4.61
C THR A 175 10.07 31.47 4.43
N GLU A 176 10.35 30.19 4.57
CA GLU A 176 11.70 29.64 4.48
C GLU A 176 12.08 29.21 3.05
N GLU A 177 11.15 29.28 2.09
CA GLU A 177 11.24 28.58 0.79
C GLU A 177 10.81 29.47 -0.39
N LEU A 178 11.44 30.65 -0.54
CA LEU A 178 11.31 31.51 -1.72
C LEU A 178 12.24 31.05 -2.84
N VAL A 179 11.72 31.00 -4.07
CA VAL A 179 12.41 30.37 -5.21
C VAL A 179 12.34 31.22 -6.47
N GLY A 180 13.36 31.17 -7.33
CA GLY A 180 13.33 31.81 -8.63
C GLY A 180 12.69 30.89 -9.67
N LEU A 181 11.70 31.37 -10.43
CA LEU A 181 11.04 30.58 -11.46
C LEU A 181 11.77 30.68 -12.81
N SER A 182 11.77 29.61 -13.59
CA SER A 182 12.43 29.53 -14.91
C SER A 182 11.85 30.52 -15.95
N GLU A 183 10.58 30.88 -15.80
CA GLU A 183 9.90 31.86 -16.66
C GLU A 183 10.08 33.32 -16.16
N GLY A 184 10.86 33.52 -15.10
CA GLY A 184 11.00 34.80 -14.40
C GLY A 184 10.02 34.97 -13.23
N GLY A 185 10.43 35.76 -12.24
CA GLY A 185 9.64 36.00 -11.01
C GLY A 185 9.94 35.05 -9.85
N LEU A 186 9.21 35.24 -8.76
CA LEU A 186 9.39 34.51 -7.50
C LEU A 186 8.29 33.48 -7.30
N GLY A 187 8.64 32.34 -6.71
CA GLY A 187 7.70 31.34 -6.20
C GLY A 187 7.83 31.21 -4.69
N VAL A 188 6.75 30.83 -4.02
CA VAL A 188 6.77 30.36 -2.63
C VAL A 188 6.45 28.87 -2.63
N VAL A 189 7.41 28.05 -2.21
CA VAL A 189 7.29 26.59 -2.26
C VAL A 189 6.72 26.06 -0.94
N GLU A 190 5.93 25.00 -1.06
CA GLU A 190 5.33 24.27 0.05
C GLU A 190 5.51 22.78 -0.18
N PHE A 191 6.38 22.14 0.61
CA PHE A 191 6.58 20.70 0.53
C PHE A 191 5.51 19.90 1.27
N LYS A 192 5.08 18.77 0.70
CA LYS A 192 4.14 17.83 1.34
C LYS A 192 4.65 16.39 1.23
N LEU A 193 4.79 15.71 2.38
CA LEU A 193 5.28 14.32 2.49
C LEU A 193 4.20 13.24 2.30
N ALA A 194 2.93 13.61 2.38
CA ALA A 194 1.82 12.67 2.31
C ALA A 194 0.71 13.25 1.45
N ASP A 195 -0.06 12.37 0.82
CA ASP A 195 -1.37 12.70 0.27
C ASP A 195 -2.36 12.87 1.43
N GLU A 196 -2.21 13.97 2.17
CA GLU A 196 -3.35 14.47 2.93
C GLU A 196 -4.44 14.78 1.90
N ALA A 197 -5.55 14.04 1.98
CA ALA A 197 -6.65 14.04 1.03
C ALA A 197 -7.44 15.37 1.00
N SER A 198 -6.78 16.49 0.68
CA SER A 198 -7.41 17.76 0.32
C SER A 198 -6.40 18.69 -0.37
N GLU A 199 -6.34 18.60 -1.70
CA GLU A 199 -5.66 19.58 -2.57
C GLU A 199 -6.04 21.03 -2.22
N GLU A 200 -7.29 21.23 -1.77
CA GLU A 200 -7.83 22.53 -1.35
C GLU A 200 -7.12 23.12 -0.13
N LEU A 201 -6.75 22.31 0.88
CA LEU A 201 -6.04 22.77 2.08
C LEU A 201 -4.62 23.24 1.74
N ASP A 202 -3.93 22.50 0.88
CA ASP A 202 -2.56 22.83 0.49
C ASP A 202 -2.55 24.08 -0.39
N ARG A 203 -3.51 24.21 -1.31
CA ARG A 203 -3.72 25.44 -2.10
C ARG A 203 -4.04 26.64 -1.20
N ALA A 204 -4.83 26.44 -0.14
CA ALA A 204 -5.12 27.49 0.82
C ALA A 204 -3.89 27.95 1.59
N GLN A 205 -3.04 27.01 2.03
CA GLN A 205 -1.78 27.33 2.70
C GLN A 205 -0.82 28.10 1.77
N GLY A 206 -0.65 27.65 0.52
CA GLY A 206 0.18 28.36 -0.46
C GLY A 206 -0.34 29.76 -0.78
N ALA A 207 -1.65 29.93 -0.94
CA ALA A 207 -2.27 31.24 -1.14
C ALA A 207 -2.06 32.18 0.05
N LEU A 208 -2.07 31.63 1.27
CA LEU A 208 -1.85 32.39 2.50
C LEU A 208 -0.43 32.94 2.61
N TYR A 209 0.58 32.12 2.29
CA TYR A 209 1.97 32.58 2.29
C TYR A 209 2.25 33.61 1.21
N ARG A 210 1.67 33.47 0.01
CA ARG A 210 1.73 34.53 -1.00
C ARG A 210 1.13 35.84 -0.49
N ALA A 211 -0.05 35.78 0.13
CA ALA A 211 -0.70 36.98 0.65
C ALA A 211 0.12 37.65 1.77
N LEU A 212 0.81 36.86 2.60
CA LEU A 212 1.74 37.37 3.60
C LEU A 212 2.95 38.04 2.95
N LEU A 213 3.57 37.43 1.95
CA LEU A 213 4.71 37.98 1.21
C LEU A 213 4.34 39.31 0.53
N GLN A 214 3.18 39.36 -0.11
CA GLN A 214 2.70 40.56 -0.79
C GLN A 214 2.41 41.70 0.18
N ARG A 215 1.79 41.41 1.34
CA ARG A 215 1.39 42.44 2.31
C ARG A 215 2.51 42.88 3.25
N ALA A 216 3.37 41.96 3.66
CA ALA A 216 4.47 42.26 4.57
C ALA A 216 5.68 42.87 3.84
N LEU A 217 5.96 42.41 2.61
CA LEU A 217 7.20 42.70 1.91
C LEU A 217 6.99 43.25 0.48
N GLY A 218 5.75 43.35 -0.01
CA GLY A 218 5.48 43.80 -1.39
C GLY A 218 5.87 42.78 -2.46
N ILE A 219 6.15 41.53 -2.08
CA ILE A 219 6.63 40.47 -2.99
C ILE A 219 5.45 39.73 -3.61
N ASP A 220 5.33 39.78 -4.93
CA ASP A 220 4.33 38.99 -5.68
C ASP A 220 4.91 37.65 -6.14
N ALA A 221 4.74 36.63 -5.31
CA ALA A 221 5.18 35.27 -5.57
C ALA A 221 4.08 34.38 -6.17
N VAL A 222 4.44 33.33 -6.90
CA VAL A 222 3.54 32.25 -7.33
C VAL A 222 3.57 31.13 -6.28
N PRO A 223 2.43 30.66 -5.74
CA PRO A 223 2.44 29.51 -4.85
C PRO A 223 2.75 28.23 -5.63
N VAL A 224 3.71 27.46 -5.14
CA VAL A 224 4.16 26.20 -5.73
C VAL A 224 4.05 25.10 -4.69
N LEU A 225 3.22 24.10 -4.94
CA LEU A 225 3.08 22.93 -4.08
C LEU A 225 3.96 21.81 -4.61
N LEU A 226 4.87 21.29 -3.79
CA LEU A 226 5.73 20.16 -4.14
C LEU A 226 5.36 18.96 -3.27
N ARG A 227 4.66 17.99 -3.86
CA ARG A 227 4.32 16.73 -3.19
C ARG A 227 5.45 15.74 -3.41
N CYS A 228 6.03 15.21 -2.34
CA CYS A 228 7.21 14.34 -2.38
C CYS A 228 6.88 12.83 -2.39
N ASN A 229 5.60 12.45 -2.36
CA ASN A 229 5.16 11.06 -2.19
C ASN A 229 3.80 10.82 -2.90
N PRO A 230 3.61 9.74 -3.68
CA PRO A 230 4.55 8.68 -4.08
C PRO A 230 5.43 9.02 -5.30
N GLN A 231 5.09 10.07 -6.05
CA GLN A 231 5.95 10.67 -7.08
C GLN A 231 6.05 12.17 -6.83
N PRO A 232 7.23 12.79 -7.06
CA PRO A 232 7.39 14.23 -6.97
C PRO A 232 6.45 14.91 -7.98
N LEU A 233 5.41 15.57 -7.46
CA LEU A 233 4.46 16.33 -8.26
C LEU A 233 4.53 17.80 -7.85
N THR A 234 4.88 18.65 -8.81
CA THR A 234 4.88 20.10 -8.65
C THR A 234 3.59 20.66 -9.26
N THR A 235 2.79 21.35 -8.46
CA THR A 235 1.63 22.11 -8.95
C THR A 235 1.77 23.57 -8.61
N ALA A 236 1.59 24.46 -9.60
CA ALA A 236 1.57 25.90 -9.39
C ALA A 236 0.12 26.38 -9.28
N LEU A 237 -0.15 27.24 -8.30
CA LEU A 237 -1.43 27.94 -8.19
C LEU A 237 -1.31 29.29 -8.91
N SER A 238 -2.27 29.63 -9.77
CA SER A 238 -2.24 30.94 -10.42
C SER A 238 -2.42 32.06 -9.39
N ARG A 239 -1.83 33.24 -9.65
CA ARG A 239 -1.96 34.41 -8.76
C ARG A 239 -3.42 34.80 -8.53
N ALA A 240 -4.21 34.81 -9.61
CA ALA A 240 -5.64 35.13 -9.56
C ALA A 240 -6.42 34.11 -8.71
N ASP A 241 -6.11 32.81 -8.84
CA ASP A 241 -6.75 31.78 -8.01
C ASP A 241 -6.33 31.89 -6.54
N ALA A 242 -5.06 32.24 -6.27
CA ALA A 242 -4.57 32.48 -4.92
C ALA A 242 -5.26 33.69 -4.27
N ASP A 243 -5.37 34.81 -4.98
CA ASP A 243 -6.11 36.00 -4.54
C ASP A 243 -7.58 35.66 -4.27
N ALA A 244 -8.25 34.98 -5.20
CA ALA A 244 -9.62 34.56 -5.04
C ALA A 244 -9.83 33.63 -3.83
N LEU A 245 -8.87 32.74 -3.54
CA LEU A 245 -8.94 31.84 -2.40
C LEU A 245 -8.77 32.63 -1.08
N VAL A 246 -7.83 33.57 -1.03
CA VAL A 246 -7.65 34.46 0.13
C VAL A 246 -8.92 35.25 0.41
N GLU A 247 -9.48 35.92 -0.60
CA GLU A 247 -10.67 36.75 -0.48
C GLU A 247 -11.93 35.95 -0.12
N ARG A 248 -12.19 34.85 -0.83
CA ARG A 248 -13.46 34.11 -0.70
C ARG A 248 -13.47 33.12 0.47
N ARG A 249 -12.30 32.66 0.92
CA ARG A 249 -12.20 31.59 1.91
C ARG A 249 -11.42 31.96 3.16
N ILE A 250 -10.24 32.57 3.03
CA ILE A 250 -9.35 32.81 4.17
C ILE A 250 -9.79 34.03 4.97
N LEU A 251 -10.09 35.17 4.34
CA LEU A 251 -10.51 36.38 5.05
C LEU A 251 -11.81 36.17 5.87
N PRO A 252 -12.86 35.51 5.34
CA PRO A 252 -14.03 35.16 6.14
C PRO A 252 -13.70 34.19 7.28
N LEU A 253 -12.79 33.23 7.05
CA LEU A 253 -12.37 32.29 8.09
C LEU A 253 -11.62 32.99 9.23
N ILE A 254 -10.73 33.94 8.92
CA ILE A 254 -9.99 34.70 9.92
C ILE A 254 -10.94 35.46 10.85
N GLU A 255 -11.96 36.10 10.28
CA GLU A 255 -12.99 36.78 11.06
C GLU A 255 -13.73 35.82 12.00
N GLN A 256 -14.10 34.63 11.51
CA GLN A 256 -14.69 33.59 12.34
C GLN A 256 -13.73 33.08 13.43
N MET A 257 -12.45 32.90 13.10
CA MET A 257 -11.41 32.46 14.04
C MET A 257 -11.18 33.45 15.17
N VAL A 258 -11.23 34.76 14.91
CA VAL A 258 -11.19 35.79 15.95
C VAL A 258 -12.37 35.63 16.90
N GLY A 259 -13.58 35.39 16.37
CA GLY A 259 -14.77 35.08 17.19
C GLY A 259 -14.60 33.81 18.03
N TRP A 260 -14.14 32.70 17.42
CA TRP A 260 -13.93 31.43 18.13
C TRP A 260 -12.82 31.48 19.16
N SER A 261 -11.86 32.40 19.02
CA SER A 261 -10.80 32.60 20.02
C SER A 261 -11.34 33.18 21.32
N GLY A 262 -12.38 34.02 21.24
CA GLY A 262 -13.06 34.60 22.41
C GLY A 262 -14.18 33.71 22.96
N SER A 263 -14.84 32.94 22.09
CA SER A 263 -15.94 32.04 22.45
C SER A 263 -15.78 30.68 21.75
N PRO A 264 -14.91 29.78 22.26
CA PRO A 264 -14.65 28.49 21.64
C PRO A 264 -15.89 27.65 21.40
N GLU A 265 -16.87 27.70 22.29
CA GLU A 265 -18.16 27.00 22.23
C GLU A 265 -18.96 27.29 20.95
N ASN A 266 -18.69 28.41 20.27
CA ASN A 266 -19.36 28.78 19.01
C ASN A 266 -18.69 28.19 17.77
N ALA A 267 -17.59 27.43 17.92
CA ALA A 267 -16.90 26.82 16.79
C ALA A 267 -17.73 25.66 16.18
N PRO A 268 -18.08 25.73 14.88
CA PRO A 268 -18.93 24.74 14.25
C PRO A 268 -18.21 23.39 14.05
N PRO A 269 -18.97 22.28 13.97
CA PRO A 269 -18.38 20.98 13.68
C PRO A 269 -17.76 20.94 12.28
N THR A 270 -16.70 20.15 12.11
CA THR A 270 -16.14 19.89 10.78
C THR A 270 -17.00 18.89 10.00
N ALA A 271 -17.05 19.04 8.68
CA ALA A 271 -17.58 18.01 7.78
C ALA A 271 -16.64 16.79 7.68
N ARG A 272 -15.35 16.94 8.05
CA ARG A 272 -14.31 15.90 8.03
C ARG A 272 -14.37 14.99 9.25
N ARG A 273 -15.40 14.13 9.32
CA ARG A 273 -15.61 13.18 10.44
C ARG A 273 -14.49 12.14 10.57
N ASP A 274 -13.70 11.95 9.52
CA ASP A 274 -12.48 11.12 9.49
C ASP A 274 -11.35 11.65 10.41
N LEU A 275 -11.38 12.94 10.78
CA LEU A 275 -10.39 13.52 11.69
C LEU A 275 -10.69 13.21 13.16
N CYS A 276 -11.94 12.88 13.50
CA CYS A 276 -12.38 12.72 14.88
C CYS A 276 -11.68 11.59 15.65
N PRO A 277 -11.43 10.39 15.07
CA PRO A 277 -10.78 9.29 15.79
C PRO A 277 -9.38 9.62 16.33
N VAL A 278 -8.67 10.53 15.66
CA VAL A 278 -7.27 10.89 15.95
C VAL A 278 -7.09 12.34 16.38
N CYS A 279 -8.18 13.04 16.61
CA CYS A 279 -8.15 14.43 17.04
C CYS A 279 -7.55 14.51 18.46
N PRO A 280 -6.43 15.25 18.68
CA PRO A 280 -5.82 15.39 20.00
C PRO A 280 -6.75 16.02 21.04
N VAL A 281 -7.72 16.81 20.57
CA VAL A 281 -8.68 17.53 21.42
C VAL A 281 -10.04 16.84 21.49
N ARG A 282 -10.12 15.54 21.13
CA ARG A 282 -11.38 14.78 21.04
C ARG A 282 -12.13 14.72 22.37
N ALA A 283 -11.43 14.48 23.47
CA ALA A 283 -12.06 14.31 24.78
C ALA A 283 -12.80 15.59 25.22
N GLU A 284 -12.13 16.73 25.06
CA GLU A 284 -12.66 18.05 25.40
C GLU A 284 -13.68 18.51 24.37
N CYS A 285 -13.50 18.20 23.09
CA CYS A 285 -14.54 18.40 22.08
C CYS A 285 -15.83 17.67 22.46
N GLY A 286 -15.72 16.45 22.98
CA GLY A 286 -16.85 15.69 23.48
C GLY A 286 -17.50 16.24 24.76
N GLY A 287 -16.81 17.10 25.51
CA GLY A 287 -17.32 17.77 26.72
C GLY A 287 -17.87 19.17 26.46
N THR A 288 -17.25 19.94 25.55
CA THR A 288 -17.64 21.31 25.20
C THR A 288 -18.79 21.35 24.19
N TYR A 289 -18.87 20.37 23.27
CA TYR A 289 -19.89 20.36 22.22
C TYR A 289 -20.77 19.09 22.35
N PRO A 290 -22.00 19.20 22.88
CA PRO A 290 -22.88 18.05 23.09
C PRO A 290 -23.43 17.46 21.79
N GLU A 291 -23.45 18.23 20.70
CA GLU A 291 -23.80 17.77 19.35
C GLU A 291 -22.64 16.93 18.76
N ARG A 292 -22.73 15.61 18.96
CA ARG A 292 -21.80 14.63 18.38
C ARG A 292 -22.36 14.08 17.07
N PHE A 293 -21.56 14.15 16.01
CA PHE A 293 -21.76 13.29 14.84
C PHE A 293 -21.10 11.94 15.09
N GLU A 294 -21.81 10.85 14.81
CA GLU A 294 -21.20 9.52 14.81
C GLU A 294 -20.00 9.49 13.83
N PRO A 295 -18.87 8.89 14.24
CA PRO A 295 -17.79 8.56 13.31
C PRO A 295 -18.35 7.77 12.13
N ARG A 296 -17.85 7.99 10.91
CA ARG A 296 -18.21 7.06 9.81
C ARG A 296 -17.75 5.65 10.21
N ASP A 297 -18.58 4.65 9.95
CA ASP A 297 -18.22 3.21 10.05
C ASP A 297 -17.02 2.82 9.19
N SER A 298 -16.58 3.72 8.29
CA SER A 298 -15.22 3.65 7.76
C SER A 298 -14.25 4.03 8.86
N THR A 299 -13.76 3.04 9.60
CA THR A 299 -12.46 3.13 10.23
C THR A 299 -11.42 3.49 9.15
N LEU A 300 -11.20 4.78 8.92
CA LEU A 300 -9.86 5.33 8.76
C LEU A 300 -9.19 5.30 10.15
N ALA A 301 -9.26 4.15 10.81
CA ALA A 301 -8.25 3.79 11.75
C ALA A 301 -7.05 3.53 10.85
N GLY A 302 -6.02 4.37 10.97
CA GLY A 302 -4.70 3.77 10.98
C GLY A 302 -4.82 2.59 11.92
N ALA A 303 -4.84 1.37 11.36
CA ALA A 303 -4.48 0.20 12.12
C ALA A 303 -3.26 0.64 12.92
N ALA A 304 -3.30 0.51 14.24
CA ALA A 304 -2.10 0.63 15.04
C ALA A 304 -1.09 -0.27 14.33
N ARG A 305 -0.16 0.35 13.61
CA ARG A 305 0.89 -0.35 12.88
C ARG A 305 1.64 -1.11 13.97
N PRO A 306 1.83 -2.43 13.85
CA PRO A 306 2.67 -3.11 14.81
C PRO A 306 4.04 -2.42 14.78
N MET A 307 4.48 -1.86 15.91
CA MET A 307 5.82 -1.31 16.01
C MET A 307 6.82 -2.44 15.71
N PRO A 308 7.80 -2.22 14.83
CA PRO A 308 8.92 -3.13 14.74
C PRO A 308 9.68 -3.14 16.07
N ASP A 309 10.13 -4.30 16.52
CA ASP A 309 11.08 -4.39 17.62
C ASP A 309 12.44 -3.81 17.20
N VAL A 310 13.38 -3.75 18.16
CA VAL A 310 14.74 -3.21 17.96
C VAL A 310 15.53 -3.97 16.87
N ALA A 311 15.05 -5.15 16.45
CA ALA A 311 15.63 -5.96 15.37
C ALA A 311 14.87 -5.83 14.03
N GLY A 312 13.82 -5.00 13.94
CA GLY A 312 13.04 -4.77 12.72
C GLY A 312 11.92 -5.79 12.48
N ASN A 313 11.57 -6.63 13.47
CA ASN A 313 10.45 -7.56 13.36
C ASN A 313 9.15 -6.87 13.76
N LEU A 314 8.10 -6.97 12.93
CA LEU A 314 6.77 -6.51 13.33
C LEU A 314 6.36 -7.18 14.65
N ALA A 315 5.96 -6.39 15.65
CA ALA A 315 5.37 -6.94 16.87
C ALA A 315 4.23 -7.88 16.47
N ILE A 316 4.39 -9.17 16.79
CA ILE A 316 3.36 -10.18 16.61
C ILE A 316 2.15 -9.66 17.39
N PRO A 317 0.97 -9.46 16.76
CA PRO A 317 -0.24 -9.16 17.51
C PRO A 317 -0.34 -10.18 18.65
N PRO A 318 -0.75 -9.79 19.88
CA PRO A 318 -0.90 -10.76 20.97
C PRO A 318 -1.64 -11.96 20.40
N MET A 319 -1.04 -13.15 20.52
CA MET A 319 -1.59 -14.36 19.93
C MET A 319 -3.08 -14.35 20.24
N ILE A 320 -3.92 -14.34 19.19
CA ILE A 320 -5.27 -14.88 19.32
C ILE A 320 -5.05 -16.21 20.04
N GLU A 321 -5.74 -16.39 21.17
CA GLU A 321 -5.57 -17.49 22.11
C GLU A 321 -5.10 -18.75 21.39
N PRO A 322 -4.06 -19.43 21.90
CA PRO A 322 -3.42 -20.53 21.18
C PRO A 322 -4.49 -21.41 20.57
N PHE A 323 -4.54 -21.37 19.24
CA PHE A 323 -5.40 -22.20 18.43
C PHE A 323 -5.24 -23.61 18.97
N VAL A 324 -6.35 -24.17 19.48
CA VAL A 324 -6.42 -25.60 19.76
C VAL A 324 -5.97 -26.23 18.45
N PRO A 325 -4.88 -27.04 18.44
CA PRO A 325 -4.49 -27.79 17.26
C PRO A 325 -5.75 -28.40 16.64
N VAL A 326 -5.76 -28.75 15.36
CA VAL A 326 -6.84 -29.58 14.78
C VAL A 326 -6.76 -30.99 15.39
N ALA A 327 -6.92 -31.07 16.72
CA ALA A 327 -7.12 -32.22 17.53
C ALA A 327 -8.57 -32.62 17.25
N TYR A 328 -8.68 -33.47 16.24
CA TYR A 328 -9.87 -34.21 15.87
C TYR A 328 -11.06 -33.32 15.48
N ASP A 329 -11.19 -33.03 14.18
CA ASP A 329 -12.47 -32.68 13.55
C ASP A 329 -13.45 -33.87 13.69
N MET A 330 -13.92 -34.09 14.92
CA MET A 330 -14.74 -35.24 15.30
C MET A 330 -16.07 -35.20 14.56
N GLU A 331 -16.67 -34.01 14.46
CA GLU A 331 -17.91 -33.80 13.72
C GLU A 331 -17.76 -34.21 12.25
N GLY A 332 -16.73 -33.71 11.56
CA GLY A 332 -16.49 -34.07 10.16
C GLY A 332 -16.17 -35.56 9.98
N ARG A 333 -15.48 -36.19 10.93
CA ARG A 333 -15.24 -37.66 10.90
C ARG A 333 -16.52 -38.46 11.14
N MET A 334 -17.38 -38.02 12.06
CA MET A 334 -18.68 -38.64 12.30
C MET A 334 -19.58 -38.52 11.07
N GLU A 335 -19.63 -37.35 10.46
CA GLU A 335 -20.32 -37.11 9.19
C GLU A 335 -19.80 -38.03 8.08
N ALA A 336 -18.48 -38.16 7.95
CA ALA A 336 -17.86 -39.07 7.00
C ALA A 336 -18.18 -40.55 7.27
N GLU A 337 -18.29 -40.93 8.54
CA GLU A 337 -18.68 -42.28 8.93
C GLU A 337 -20.14 -42.57 8.56
N GLU A 338 -21.05 -41.65 8.86
CA GLU A 338 -22.47 -41.73 8.56
C GLU A 338 -22.72 -41.84 7.05
N ILE A 339 -22.18 -40.90 6.27
CA ILE A 339 -22.41 -40.88 4.81
C ILE A 339 -21.72 -42.05 4.12
N GLY A 340 -20.54 -42.46 4.60
CA GLY A 340 -19.84 -43.65 4.09
C GLY A 340 -20.65 -44.93 4.25
N LYS A 341 -21.35 -45.10 5.39
CA LYS A 341 -22.25 -46.26 5.61
C LYS A 341 -23.43 -46.24 4.64
N ARG A 342 -24.02 -45.06 4.39
CA ARG A 342 -25.14 -44.89 3.46
C ARG A 342 -24.74 -45.21 2.01
N ILE A 343 -23.58 -44.71 1.57
CA ILE A 343 -23.01 -45.01 0.24
C ILE A 343 -22.76 -46.52 0.08
N VAL A 344 -22.16 -47.17 1.08
CA VAL A 344 -21.94 -48.63 1.06
C VAL A 344 -23.27 -49.39 0.97
N ALA A 345 -24.27 -48.97 1.73
CA ALA A 345 -25.58 -49.61 1.73
C ALA A 345 -26.27 -49.48 0.35
N GLU A 346 -26.21 -48.31 -0.29
CA GLU A 346 -26.80 -48.09 -1.61
C GLU A 346 -26.09 -48.90 -2.70
N LEU A 347 -24.76 -48.87 -2.74
CA LEU A 347 -23.98 -49.67 -3.68
C LEU A 347 -24.26 -51.18 -3.53
N ARG A 348 -24.47 -51.66 -2.31
CA ARG A 348 -24.86 -53.07 -2.06
C ARG A 348 -26.25 -53.40 -2.61
N ARG A 349 -27.22 -52.49 -2.55
CA ARG A 349 -28.55 -52.68 -3.17
C ARG A 349 -28.44 -52.86 -4.68
N GLN A 350 -27.49 -52.15 -5.30
CA GLN A 350 -27.15 -52.27 -6.73
C GLN A 350 -26.25 -53.49 -7.06
N GLY A 351 -26.00 -54.37 -6.09
CA GLY A 351 -25.16 -55.57 -6.27
C GLY A 351 -23.65 -55.29 -6.35
N VAL A 352 -23.20 -54.09 -5.94
CA VAL A 352 -21.79 -53.69 -5.95
C VAL A 352 -21.20 -53.73 -4.54
N ASN A 353 -20.35 -54.71 -4.29
CA ASN A 353 -19.58 -54.78 -3.04
C ASN A 353 -18.29 -53.96 -3.16
N ILE A 354 -18.13 -52.99 -2.27
CA ILE A 354 -16.95 -52.13 -2.18
C ILE A 354 -16.31 -52.18 -0.79
N THR A 355 -15.07 -51.73 -0.69
CA THR A 355 -14.37 -51.44 0.57
C THR A 355 -14.04 -49.96 0.61
N ILE A 356 -14.28 -49.29 1.74
CA ILE A 356 -13.83 -47.90 1.93
C ILE A 356 -12.34 -47.94 2.28
N LYS A 357 -11.52 -47.24 1.50
CA LYS A 357 -10.08 -47.14 1.73
C LYS A 357 -9.73 -46.00 2.68
N GLY A 358 -10.42 -44.88 2.54
CA GLY A 358 -10.15 -43.66 3.29
C GLY A 358 -11.33 -42.72 3.27
N LYS A 359 -11.38 -41.82 4.26
CA LYS A 359 -12.44 -40.83 4.44
C LYS A 359 -11.84 -39.45 4.73
N PRO A 360 -11.04 -38.86 3.81
CA PRO A 360 -10.52 -37.50 3.99
C PRO A 360 -11.63 -36.50 4.32
N VAL A 361 -11.38 -35.68 5.34
CA VAL A 361 -12.31 -34.66 5.85
C VAL A 361 -11.64 -33.29 5.70
N GLY A 362 -12.10 -32.52 4.72
CA GLY A 362 -11.65 -31.16 4.50
C GLY A 362 -12.55 -30.13 5.20
N PRO A 363 -12.20 -28.83 5.12
CA PRO A 363 -12.98 -27.76 5.74
C PRO A 363 -14.42 -27.66 5.24
N ARG A 364 -14.69 -28.00 3.97
CA ARG A 364 -16.02 -27.87 3.35
C ARG A 364 -16.58 -29.14 2.74
N LEU A 365 -15.77 -30.18 2.65
CA LEU A 365 -16.07 -31.38 1.89
C LEU A 365 -15.58 -32.60 2.66
N VAL A 366 -16.35 -33.67 2.55
CA VAL A 366 -15.92 -35.02 2.90
C VAL A 366 -15.75 -35.79 1.60
N ALA A 367 -14.70 -36.59 1.49
CA ALA A 367 -14.55 -37.52 0.39
C ALA A 367 -14.42 -38.95 0.92
N ILE A 368 -15.18 -39.87 0.32
CA ILE A 368 -15.20 -41.29 0.64
C ILE A 368 -14.51 -42.03 -0.51
N GLU A 369 -13.27 -42.48 -0.29
CA GLU A 369 -12.53 -43.27 -1.27
C GLU A 369 -13.00 -44.72 -1.23
N VAL A 370 -13.49 -45.20 -2.37
CA VAL A 370 -14.00 -46.58 -2.50
C VAL A 370 -13.09 -47.42 -3.38
N LEU A 371 -12.95 -48.69 -3.02
CA LEU A 371 -12.24 -49.72 -3.78
C LEU A 371 -13.18 -50.87 -4.12
N CYS A 372 -13.06 -51.38 -5.34
CA CYS A 372 -13.71 -52.61 -5.77
C CYS A 372 -12.72 -53.47 -6.58
N PRO A 373 -12.98 -54.78 -6.74
CA PRO A 373 -12.18 -55.63 -7.61
C PRO A 373 -12.14 -55.07 -9.04
N LYS A 374 -10.99 -55.17 -9.72
CA LYS A 374 -10.78 -54.58 -11.07
C LYS A 374 -11.89 -54.93 -12.08
N GLN A 375 -12.42 -56.15 -12.00
CA GLN A 375 -13.49 -56.65 -12.89
C GLN A 375 -14.84 -55.94 -12.70
N ARG A 376 -15.06 -55.27 -11.57
CA ARG A 376 -16.33 -54.62 -11.20
C ARG A 376 -16.28 -53.09 -11.26
N VAL A 377 -15.18 -52.48 -11.70
CA VAL A 377 -15.04 -51.02 -11.80
C VAL A 377 -16.12 -50.41 -12.70
N ALA A 378 -16.40 -51.03 -13.85
CA ALA A 378 -17.47 -50.59 -14.76
C ALA A 378 -18.88 -50.78 -14.18
N GLN A 379 -19.06 -51.70 -13.21
CA GLN A 379 -20.32 -51.85 -12.50
C GLN A 379 -20.46 -50.76 -11.43
N LEU A 380 -19.38 -50.46 -10.69
CA LEU A 380 -19.34 -49.34 -9.74
C LEU A 380 -19.60 -48.01 -10.44
N ASP A 381 -18.94 -47.75 -11.57
CA ASP A 381 -19.12 -46.50 -12.34
C ASP A 381 -20.58 -46.32 -12.82
N ARG A 382 -21.32 -47.41 -13.06
CA ARG A 382 -22.75 -47.36 -13.42
C ARG A 382 -23.65 -47.18 -12.19
N ALA A 383 -23.35 -47.86 -11.10
CA ALA A 383 -24.12 -47.74 -9.85
C ALA A 383 -23.92 -46.38 -9.15
N ALA A 384 -22.87 -45.64 -9.50
CA ALA A 384 -22.60 -44.33 -8.93
C ALA A 384 -23.72 -43.31 -9.21
N ASP A 385 -24.26 -43.29 -10.43
CA ASP A 385 -25.35 -42.37 -10.82
C ASP A 385 -26.61 -42.61 -9.96
N ASP A 386 -26.92 -43.88 -9.66
CA ASP A 386 -28.02 -44.24 -8.77
C ASP A 386 -27.76 -43.76 -7.32
N VAL A 387 -26.52 -43.87 -6.85
CA VAL A 387 -26.13 -43.40 -5.51
C VAL A 387 -26.25 -41.88 -5.41
N GLU A 388 -25.81 -41.13 -6.42
CA GLU A 388 -25.97 -39.68 -6.50
C GLU A 388 -27.46 -39.29 -6.49
N HIS A 389 -28.31 -40.03 -7.22
CA HIS A 389 -29.74 -39.77 -7.27
C HIS A 389 -30.44 -40.04 -5.92
N GLN A 390 -30.16 -41.19 -5.31
CA GLN A 390 -30.77 -41.60 -4.03
C GLN A 390 -30.29 -40.79 -2.83
N LEU A 391 -29.07 -40.23 -2.90
CA LEU A 391 -28.48 -39.40 -1.86
C LEU A 391 -28.40 -37.92 -2.29
N SER A 392 -29.31 -37.49 -3.14
CA SER A 392 -29.35 -36.13 -3.69
C SER A 392 -29.56 -35.05 -2.62
N ASP A 393 -30.26 -35.36 -1.53
CA ASP A 393 -30.43 -34.46 -0.37
C ASP A 393 -29.10 -34.09 0.31
N ASP A 394 -28.09 -34.95 0.22
CA ASP A 394 -26.74 -34.67 0.74
C ASP A 394 -25.79 -34.09 -0.33
N ASP A 395 -26.25 -33.85 -1.57
CA ASP A 395 -25.43 -33.41 -2.74
C ASP A 395 -24.19 -34.30 -2.94
N VAL A 396 -24.39 -35.62 -2.88
CA VAL A 396 -23.33 -36.61 -3.14
C VAL A 396 -22.93 -36.56 -4.60
N ARG A 397 -21.61 -36.49 -4.86
CA ARG A 397 -21.03 -36.48 -6.21
C ARG A 397 -19.95 -37.53 -6.39
N TYR A 398 -19.94 -38.18 -7.54
CA TYR A 398 -18.98 -39.21 -7.89
C TYR A 398 -17.83 -38.64 -8.73
N GLU A 399 -16.63 -38.65 -8.16
CA GLU A 399 -15.41 -38.18 -8.81
C GLU A 399 -14.48 -39.34 -9.20
N ARG A 400 -13.96 -39.28 -10.44
CA ARG A 400 -12.96 -40.22 -10.96
C ARG A 400 -11.60 -39.54 -11.01
N LYS A 401 -10.62 -40.05 -10.25
CA LYS A 401 -9.23 -39.54 -10.23
C LYS A 401 -8.27 -40.64 -10.65
N GLY A 402 -8.09 -40.80 -11.96
CA GLY A 402 -7.36 -41.91 -12.54
C GLY A 402 -7.99 -43.26 -12.14
N PRO A 403 -7.26 -44.18 -11.48
CA PRO A 403 -7.83 -45.44 -11.00
C PRO A 403 -8.65 -45.30 -9.70
N ARG A 404 -8.54 -44.17 -8.99
CA ARG A 404 -9.23 -43.95 -7.70
C ARG A 404 -10.65 -43.44 -7.94
N ARG A 405 -11.57 -43.86 -7.07
CA ARG A 405 -12.99 -43.50 -7.10
C ARG A 405 -13.40 -42.88 -5.78
N PHE A 406 -14.11 -41.76 -5.85
CA PHE A 406 -14.52 -41.00 -4.68
C PHE A 406 -16.00 -40.64 -4.77
N PHE A 407 -16.69 -40.74 -3.64
CA PHE A 407 -17.93 -40.00 -3.43
C PHE A 407 -17.60 -38.78 -2.59
N VAL A 408 -17.90 -37.60 -3.08
CA VAL A 408 -17.58 -36.30 -2.48
C VAL A 408 -18.87 -35.62 -2.08
N VAL A 409 -18.91 -35.11 -0.85
CA VAL A 409 -20.12 -34.59 -0.22
C VAL A 409 -19.80 -33.27 0.45
N PRO A 410 -20.56 -32.19 0.19
CA PRO A 410 -20.47 -30.96 0.98
C PRO A 410 -20.73 -31.24 2.45
N ARG A 411 -19.95 -30.59 3.32
CA ARG A 411 -20.21 -30.66 4.76
C ARG A 411 -21.50 -29.94 5.11
N ARG A 412 -22.30 -30.56 5.98
CA ARG A 412 -23.46 -29.94 6.63
C ARG A 412 -23.06 -28.68 7.40
N GLN A 413 -21.89 -28.71 8.04
CA GLN A 413 -21.30 -27.57 8.75
C GLN A 413 -19.89 -27.28 8.21
N PRO A 414 -19.77 -26.42 7.17
CA PRO A 414 -18.46 -26.00 6.66
C PRO A 414 -17.69 -25.18 7.69
N ARG A 415 -16.41 -25.51 7.89
CA ARG A 415 -15.51 -24.74 8.75
C ARG A 415 -14.79 -23.64 7.95
N PRO A 416 -14.75 -22.39 8.44
CA PRO A 416 -13.91 -21.36 7.86
C PRO A 416 -12.43 -21.70 8.04
N VAL A 417 -11.63 -21.42 7.01
CA VAL A 417 -10.17 -21.50 7.10
C VAL A 417 -9.68 -20.07 7.32
N ASP A 418 -8.99 -19.85 8.43
CA ASP A 418 -8.45 -18.54 8.78
C ASP A 418 -6.97 -18.44 8.38
N LEU A 419 -6.56 -17.31 7.81
CA LEU A 419 -5.19 -17.08 7.38
C LEU A 419 -4.24 -17.15 8.58
N ALA A 420 -4.56 -16.52 9.72
CA ALA A 420 -3.67 -16.51 10.87
C ALA A 420 -3.36 -17.93 11.38
N THR A 421 -4.37 -18.82 11.35
CA THR A 421 -4.20 -20.24 11.65
C THR A 421 -3.19 -20.92 10.70
N LEU A 422 -3.29 -20.69 9.39
CA LEU A 422 -2.35 -21.28 8.42
C LEU A 422 -0.93 -20.71 8.58
N LEU A 423 -0.81 -19.41 8.85
CA LEU A 423 0.47 -18.74 9.10
C LEU A 423 1.16 -19.33 10.34
N ALA A 424 0.42 -19.55 11.43
CA ALA A 424 0.96 -20.17 12.63
C ALA A 424 1.43 -21.61 12.38
N ARG A 425 0.62 -22.42 11.67
CA ARG A 425 0.95 -23.83 11.36
C ARG A 425 2.16 -24.00 10.43
N LYS A 426 2.49 -22.98 9.63
CA LYS A 426 3.61 -22.98 8.68
C LYS A 426 4.64 -21.89 8.96
N ALA A 427 4.70 -21.38 10.19
CA ALA A 427 5.55 -20.23 10.53
C ALA A 427 7.04 -20.48 10.20
N ASP A 428 7.58 -21.64 10.54
CA ASP A 428 8.99 -21.97 10.27
C ASP A 428 9.27 -22.03 8.76
N TYR A 429 8.39 -22.67 8.00
CA TYR A 429 8.48 -22.72 6.55
C TYR A 429 8.44 -21.32 5.93
N LEU A 430 7.53 -20.46 6.39
CA LEU A 430 7.34 -19.12 5.83
C LEU A 430 8.47 -18.15 6.19
N ARG A 431 9.04 -18.24 7.40
CA ARG A 431 10.15 -17.40 7.85
C ARG A 431 11.47 -17.70 7.14
N GLU A 432 11.70 -18.95 6.76
CA GLU A 432 12.99 -19.39 6.19
C GLU A 432 13.37 -18.63 4.91
N ARG A 433 12.39 -18.25 4.07
CA ARG A 433 12.68 -17.58 2.81
C ARG A 433 11.58 -16.59 2.39
N PRO A 434 11.94 -15.35 1.97
CA PRO A 434 10.99 -14.42 1.38
C PRO A 434 10.32 -15.00 0.13
N GLY A 435 9.02 -14.75 -0.04
CA GLY A 435 8.26 -15.26 -1.19
C GLY A 435 7.72 -16.69 -1.02
N ARG A 436 7.87 -17.30 0.16
CA ARG A 436 7.04 -18.46 0.55
C ARG A 436 5.67 -17.99 1.02
N PHE A 437 4.63 -18.73 0.67
CA PHE A 437 3.24 -18.35 0.91
C PHE A 437 2.35 -19.55 1.21
N VAL A 438 1.21 -19.28 1.85
CA VAL A 438 0.13 -20.27 2.04
C VAL A 438 -0.97 -20.04 1.00
N VAL A 439 -1.51 -21.12 0.46
CA VAL A 439 -2.64 -21.09 -0.49
C VAL A 439 -3.94 -21.45 0.20
N GLY A 440 -3.91 -22.39 1.14
CA GLY A 440 -5.12 -22.90 1.79
C GLY A 440 -4.91 -24.16 2.59
N GLU A 441 -6.03 -24.75 3.02
CA GLU A 441 -6.06 -26.03 3.74
C GLU A 441 -6.61 -27.12 2.81
N GLY A 442 -5.89 -28.24 2.70
CA GLY A 442 -6.26 -29.37 1.87
C GLY A 442 -7.34 -30.27 2.48
N MET A 443 -7.73 -31.29 1.73
CA MET A 443 -8.76 -32.27 2.13
C MET A 443 -8.36 -33.15 3.33
N ASP A 444 -7.07 -33.28 3.61
CA ASP A 444 -6.53 -34.03 4.76
C ASP A 444 -6.14 -33.12 5.93
N GLY A 445 -6.48 -31.82 5.84
CA GLY A 445 -6.11 -30.79 6.81
C GLY A 445 -4.69 -30.23 6.62
N ASP A 446 -3.89 -30.79 5.71
CA ASP A 446 -2.56 -30.29 5.38
C ASP A 446 -2.61 -28.87 4.80
N VAL A 447 -1.64 -28.03 5.18
CA VAL A 447 -1.54 -26.67 4.63
C VAL A 447 -0.88 -26.73 3.27
N ILE A 448 -1.58 -26.23 2.25
CA ILE A 448 -1.08 -26.06 0.90
C ILE A 448 -0.20 -24.81 0.88
N VAL A 449 1.05 -24.98 0.48
CA VAL A 449 2.06 -23.92 0.44
C VAL A 449 2.69 -23.81 -0.94
N GLY A 450 3.27 -22.65 -1.24
CA GLY A 450 4.11 -22.42 -2.42
C GLY A 450 5.39 -21.68 -2.08
N ASP A 451 6.31 -21.64 -3.03
CA ASP A 451 7.57 -20.90 -2.96
C ASP A 451 7.83 -20.22 -4.31
N LEU A 452 7.90 -18.90 -4.33
CA LEU A 452 8.20 -18.16 -5.56
C LEU A 452 9.61 -18.44 -6.11
N SER A 453 10.50 -19.04 -5.33
CA SER A 453 11.83 -19.51 -5.78
C SER A 453 11.77 -20.82 -6.54
N ASP A 454 10.71 -21.61 -6.35
CA ASP A 454 10.56 -22.90 -7.00
C ASP A 454 10.17 -22.73 -8.47
N GLY A 455 10.80 -23.50 -9.36
CA GLY A 455 10.45 -23.48 -10.79
C GLY A 455 9.01 -23.90 -11.09
N SER A 456 8.35 -24.63 -10.19
CA SER A 456 6.95 -25.01 -10.34
C SER A 456 5.94 -23.97 -9.84
N SER A 457 6.38 -22.94 -9.12
CA SER A 457 5.49 -21.91 -8.55
C SER A 457 6.04 -20.48 -8.58
N CYS A 458 7.10 -20.21 -9.34
CA CYS A 458 7.74 -18.89 -9.42
C CYS A 458 6.91 -17.81 -10.12
N HIS A 459 5.98 -18.21 -10.99
CA HIS A 459 4.97 -17.36 -11.59
C HIS A 459 3.63 -18.08 -11.55
N LEU A 460 2.57 -17.39 -11.14
CA LEU A 460 1.26 -17.98 -10.86
C LEU A 460 0.21 -17.50 -11.87
N LEU A 461 -0.58 -18.44 -12.39
CA LEU A 461 -1.84 -18.18 -13.06
C LEU A 461 -3.00 -18.52 -12.11
N ILE A 462 -3.84 -17.54 -11.82
CA ILE A 462 -5.00 -17.72 -10.94
C ILE A 462 -6.30 -17.44 -11.71
N GLY A 463 -7.17 -18.44 -11.85
CA GLY A 463 -8.43 -18.28 -12.56
C GLY A 463 -9.65 -18.64 -11.72
N GLY A 464 -10.75 -17.91 -11.89
CA GLY A 464 -12.01 -18.25 -11.23
C GLY A 464 -13.08 -17.19 -11.44
N GLN A 465 -14.35 -17.61 -11.55
CA GLN A 465 -15.47 -16.69 -11.81
C GLN A 465 -15.71 -15.71 -10.64
N THR A 466 -16.50 -14.67 -10.86
CA THR A 466 -16.93 -13.74 -9.79
C THR A 466 -17.56 -14.49 -8.62
N GLY A 467 -17.19 -14.11 -7.38
CA GLY A 467 -17.67 -14.78 -6.17
C GLY A 467 -17.03 -16.14 -5.86
N SER A 468 -16.10 -16.62 -6.70
CA SER A 468 -15.38 -17.87 -6.45
C SER A 468 -14.40 -17.79 -5.27
N GLY A 469 -13.96 -16.59 -4.87
CA GLY A 469 -12.97 -16.36 -3.81
C GLY A 469 -11.61 -15.82 -4.30
N LYS A 470 -11.45 -15.55 -5.60
CA LYS A 470 -10.18 -15.11 -6.22
C LYS A 470 -9.54 -13.91 -5.52
N SER A 471 -10.28 -12.83 -5.31
CA SER A 471 -9.75 -11.61 -4.66
C SER A 471 -9.32 -11.87 -3.21
N VAL A 472 -10.02 -12.74 -2.48
CA VAL A 472 -9.66 -13.13 -1.11
C VAL A 472 -8.36 -13.95 -1.13
N LEU A 473 -8.23 -14.89 -2.06
CA LEU A 473 -7.00 -15.65 -2.25
C LEU A 473 -5.81 -14.74 -2.56
N LEU A 474 -5.96 -13.77 -3.48
CA LEU A 474 -4.87 -12.83 -3.80
C LEU A 474 -4.41 -12.05 -2.57
N ARG A 475 -5.33 -11.58 -1.74
CA ARG A 475 -5.00 -10.91 -0.48
C ARG A 475 -4.30 -11.86 0.50
N ALA A 476 -4.75 -13.10 0.60
CA ALA A 476 -4.14 -14.12 1.45
C ALA A 476 -2.69 -14.41 1.04
N LEU A 477 -2.42 -14.53 -0.26
CA LEU A 477 -1.07 -14.73 -0.79
C LEU A 477 -0.16 -13.57 -0.40
N ILE A 478 -0.59 -12.33 -0.65
CA ILE A 478 0.17 -11.12 -0.29
C ILE A 478 0.41 -11.06 1.21
N GLY A 479 -0.67 -11.21 2.01
CA GLY A 479 -0.62 -11.20 3.47
C GLY A 479 0.36 -12.23 4.02
N SER A 480 0.35 -13.44 3.47
CA SER A 480 1.27 -14.50 3.91
C SER A 480 2.73 -14.21 3.62
N MET A 481 3.03 -13.55 2.50
CA MET A 481 4.40 -13.18 2.14
C MET A 481 4.93 -11.99 2.96
N CYS A 482 4.08 -11.00 3.30
CA CYS A 482 4.52 -9.82 4.04
C CYS A 482 4.49 -10.01 5.57
N HIS A 483 3.74 -11.00 6.09
CA HIS A 483 3.57 -11.17 7.54
C HIS A 483 4.87 -11.43 8.29
N PHE A 484 5.80 -12.19 7.70
CA PHE A 484 7.08 -12.56 8.31
C PHE A 484 8.30 -11.83 7.73
N HIS A 485 8.11 -10.98 6.72
CA HIS A 485 9.21 -10.40 5.95
C HIS A 485 9.07 -8.89 5.84
N ALA A 486 10.16 -8.18 6.11
CA ALA A 486 10.21 -6.72 5.97
C ALA A 486 10.14 -6.29 4.48
N PRO A 487 9.82 -5.02 4.18
CA PRO A 487 9.82 -4.48 2.81
C PRO A 487 11.15 -4.62 2.06
N ALA A 488 12.27 -4.69 2.78
CA ALA A 488 13.59 -4.95 2.21
C ALA A 488 13.76 -6.38 1.68
N ALA A 489 12.89 -7.32 2.08
CA ALA A 489 12.93 -8.71 1.65
C ALA A 489 11.91 -9.00 0.53
N VAL A 490 10.73 -8.38 0.56
CA VAL A 490 9.69 -8.55 -0.45
C VAL A 490 8.94 -7.24 -0.72
N ARG A 491 8.71 -6.94 -2.00
CA ARG A 491 7.92 -5.78 -2.46
C ARG A 491 6.89 -6.18 -3.50
N PHE A 492 5.78 -5.46 -3.52
CA PHE A 492 4.66 -5.71 -4.42
C PHE A 492 4.45 -4.57 -5.40
N THR A 493 4.03 -4.93 -6.61
CA THR A 493 3.39 -4.02 -7.56
C THR A 493 1.98 -4.53 -7.79
N LEU A 494 0.97 -3.74 -7.44
CA LEU A 494 -0.43 -4.16 -7.49
C LEU A 494 -1.15 -3.47 -8.64
N VAL A 495 -1.92 -4.25 -9.42
CA VAL A 495 -2.71 -3.77 -10.54
C VAL A 495 -4.17 -4.22 -10.35
N ASP A 496 -5.07 -3.26 -10.20
CA ASP A 496 -6.50 -3.47 -9.90
C ASP A 496 -7.36 -2.51 -10.71
N PRO A 497 -7.54 -2.74 -12.02
CA PRO A 497 -8.30 -1.83 -12.89
C PRO A 497 -9.75 -1.64 -12.43
N LYS A 498 -10.27 -2.56 -11.61
CA LYS A 498 -11.65 -2.53 -11.09
C LYS A 498 -11.77 -1.85 -9.72
N ARG A 499 -10.66 -1.56 -9.03
CA ARG A 499 -10.62 -0.92 -7.70
C ARG A 499 -11.34 -1.70 -6.59
N VAL A 500 -11.48 -3.02 -6.73
CA VAL A 500 -12.24 -3.86 -5.78
C VAL A 500 -11.34 -4.73 -4.92
N THR A 501 -10.20 -5.17 -5.47
CA THR A 501 -9.42 -6.23 -4.89
C THR A 501 -8.41 -5.71 -3.87
N PHE A 502 -7.70 -4.61 -4.10
CA PHE A 502 -6.62 -4.20 -3.19
C PHE A 502 -6.94 -3.02 -2.28
N GLY A 503 -8.10 -2.36 -2.39
CA GLY A 503 -8.40 -1.11 -1.66
C GLY A 503 -8.13 -1.16 -0.14
N GLY A 504 -8.68 -2.14 0.59
CA GLY A 504 -8.45 -2.29 2.04
C GLY A 504 -7.07 -2.87 2.40
N LEU A 505 -6.50 -3.70 1.53
CA LEU A 505 -5.18 -4.33 1.76
C LEU A 505 -4.05 -3.33 1.56
N ALA A 506 -4.13 -2.47 0.54
CA ALA A 506 -3.07 -1.57 0.13
C ALA A 506 -2.59 -0.65 1.28
N ALA A 507 -3.52 -0.22 2.15
CA ALA A 507 -3.17 0.52 3.35
C ALA A 507 -2.38 -0.31 4.37
N SER A 508 -2.71 -1.60 4.50
CA SER A 508 -2.08 -2.54 5.45
C SER A 508 -0.69 -2.99 5.00
N VAL A 509 -0.43 -3.02 3.69
CA VAL A 509 0.85 -3.44 3.10
C VAL A 509 1.61 -2.29 2.42
N ALA A 510 1.26 -1.04 2.74
CA ALA A 510 1.75 0.15 2.03
C ALA A 510 3.28 0.22 1.95
N THR A 511 3.98 -0.16 3.03
CA THR A 511 5.45 -0.14 3.10
C THR A 511 6.09 -1.17 2.17
N HIS A 512 5.40 -2.27 1.87
CA HIS A 512 5.83 -3.28 0.90
C HIS A 512 5.47 -2.90 -0.54
N LEU A 513 4.70 -1.83 -0.81
CA LEU A 513 4.36 -1.45 -2.18
C LEU A 513 5.51 -0.71 -2.84
N SER A 514 5.81 -1.05 -4.10
CA SER A 514 6.82 -0.33 -4.90
C SER A 514 6.33 1.03 -5.41
N GLY A 515 5.03 1.28 -5.28
CA GLY A 515 4.34 2.50 -5.73
C GLY A 515 2.84 2.37 -5.47
N PRO A 516 2.02 3.34 -5.93
CA PRO A 516 0.57 3.27 -5.80
C PRO A 516 0.01 2.07 -6.58
N VAL A 517 -1.20 1.64 -6.22
CA VAL A 517 -1.93 0.61 -6.97
C VAL A 517 -2.23 1.16 -8.37
N PHE A 518 -1.85 0.41 -9.41
CA PHE A 518 -2.18 0.75 -10.78
C PHE A 518 -3.66 0.47 -11.04
N TYR A 519 -4.40 1.55 -11.29
CA TYR A 519 -5.80 1.48 -11.75
C TYR A 519 -5.90 1.63 -13.26
N ASP A 520 -4.93 2.33 -13.86
CA ASP A 520 -4.80 2.47 -15.30
C ASP A 520 -3.80 1.44 -15.83
N LEU A 521 -4.24 0.68 -16.83
CA LEU A 521 -3.46 -0.36 -17.48
C LEU A 521 -2.41 0.21 -18.42
N GLU A 522 -2.65 1.38 -19.02
CA GLU A 522 -1.67 2.04 -19.88
C GLU A 522 -0.48 2.52 -19.04
N ALA A 523 -0.75 3.10 -17.87
CA ALA A 523 0.27 3.50 -16.91
C ALA A 523 1.08 2.33 -16.33
N PHE A 524 0.53 1.11 -16.33
CA PHE A 524 1.22 -0.08 -15.83
C PHE A 524 2.27 -0.63 -16.81
N LEU A 525 2.08 -0.49 -18.13
CA LEU A 525 2.99 -1.06 -19.12
C LEU A 525 4.45 -0.59 -18.98
N PRO A 526 4.73 0.72 -18.82
CA PRO A 526 6.09 1.18 -18.57
C PRO A 526 6.71 0.54 -17.31
N ALA A 527 5.95 0.41 -16.22
CA ALA A 527 6.43 -0.22 -15.00
C ALA A 527 6.73 -1.72 -15.17
N LEU A 528 6.06 -2.39 -16.10
CA LEU A 528 6.36 -3.78 -16.46
C LEU A 528 7.65 -3.90 -17.28
N ASP A 529 7.93 -2.94 -18.16
CA ASP A 529 9.19 -2.85 -18.90
C ASP A 529 10.37 -2.48 -18.00
N ASP A 530 10.15 -1.59 -17.02
CA ASP A 530 11.12 -1.29 -15.96
C ASP A 530 11.51 -2.54 -15.17
N LEU A 531 10.58 -3.48 -14.97
CA LEU A 531 10.89 -4.76 -14.32
C LEU A 531 11.73 -5.69 -15.20
N VAL A 532 11.57 -5.64 -16.52
CA VAL A 532 12.45 -6.35 -17.46
C VAL A 532 13.85 -5.74 -17.40
N THR A 533 13.96 -4.42 -17.35
CA THR A 533 15.24 -3.72 -17.21
C THR A 533 15.91 -4.04 -15.87
N GLU A 534 15.17 -3.96 -14.77
CA GLU A 534 15.63 -4.35 -13.43
C GLU A 534 16.10 -5.82 -13.40
N MET A 535 15.41 -6.73 -14.09
CA MET A 535 15.82 -8.13 -14.19
C MET A 535 17.22 -8.26 -14.76
N GLU A 536 17.52 -7.59 -15.88
CA GLU A 536 18.84 -7.63 -16.52
C GLU A 536 19.90 -6.96 -15.63
N ILE A 537 19.59 -5.83 -14.99
CA ILE A 537 20.48 -5.18 -14.00
C ILE A 537 20.82 -6.14 -12.86
N ARG A 538 19.84 -6.89 -12.34
CA ARG A 538 20.08 -7.87 -11.28
C ARG A 538 20.97 -9.01 -11.74
N TYR A 539 20.80 -9.48 -12.99
CA TYR A 539 21.69 -10.49 -13.56
C TYR A 539 23.14 -10.00 -13.60
N GLU A 540 23.39 -8.77 -14.05
CA GLU A 540 24.75 -8.20 -14.03
C GLU A 540 25.35 -8.14 -12.61
N ARG A 541 24.55 -7.74 -11.62
CA ARG A 541 24.98 -7.69 -10.21
C ARG A 541 25.32 -9.09 -9.68
N MET A 542 24.49 -10.07 -9.99
CA MET A 542 24.69 -11.47 -9.59
C MET A 542 25.94 -12.06 -10.24
N GLU A 543 26.16 -11.81 -11.54
CA GLU A 543 27.36 -12.26 -12.26
C GLU A 543 28.64 -11.69 -11.67
N ARG A 544 28.68 -10.39 -11.35
CA ARG A 544 29.83 -9.74 -10.70
C ARG A 544 30.17 -10.37 -9.35
N CYS A 545 29.16 -10.86 -8.62
CA CYS A 545 29.32 -11.51 -7.32
C CYS A 545 29.39 -13.05 -7.40
N ARG A 546 29.35 -13.64 -8.61
CA ARG A 546 29.26 -15.09 -8.85
C ARG A 546 28.08 -15.77 -8.12
N ALA A 547 27.00 -15.04 -7.92
CA ALA A 547 25.75 -15.54 -7.35
C ALA A 547 24.89 -16.16 -8.47
N GLN A 548 24.22 -17.30 -8.20
CA GLN A 548 23.35 -17.93 -9.20
C GLN A 548 21.91 -17.41 -9.16
N ASN A 549 21.51 -16.84 -8.02
CA ASN A 549 20.18 -16.31 -7.80
C ASN A 549 20.20 -15.21 -6.72
N VAL A 550 19.05 -14.57 -6.51
CA VAL A 550 18.89 -13.46 -5.55
C VAL A 550 19.19 -13.87 -4.11
N ASP A 551 18.92 -15.12 -3.71
CA ASP A 551 19.21 -15.59 -2.36
C ASP A 551 20.72 -15.73 -2.16
N ASP A 552 21.45 -16.28 -3.13
CA ASP A 552 22.92 -16.39 -3.11
C ASP A 552 23.59 -15.00 -3.08
N TYR A 553 23.04 -14.06 -3.86
CA TYR A 553 23.50 -12.67 -3.89
C TYR A 553 23.25 -12.01 -2.53
N ASN A 554 22.05 -12.18 -1.99
CA ASN A 554 21.69 -11.64 -0.68
C ASN A 554 22.45 -12.31 0.46
N ALA A 555 22.95 -13.54 0.32
CA ALA A 555 23.79 -14.14 1.36
C ALA A 555 25.16 -13.46 1.48
N SER A 556 25.67 -12.88 0.38
CA SER A 556 27.05 -12.38 0.28
C SER A 556 27.16 -10.86 0.12
N SER A 557 26.09 -10.17 -0.28
CA SER A 557 26.06 -8.73 -0.52
C SER A 557 25.54 -7.94 0.69
N ALA A 558 26.05 -6.72 0.90
CA ALA A 558 25.49 -5.75 1.85
C ALA A 558 24.25 -5.03 1.28
N ASP A 559 24.25 -4.75 -0.03
CA ASP A 559 23.09 -4.21 -0.74
C ASP A 559 22.14 -5.38 -1.07
N LYS A 560 21.10 -5.59 -0.24
CA LYS A 560 20.16 -6.70 -0.42
C LYS A 560 19.11 -6.35 -1.47
N LEU A 561 18.83 -7.29 -2.35
CA LEU A 561 17.77 -7.19 -3.35
C LEU A 561 16.48 -7.82 -2.82
N ALA A 562 15.45 -6.99 -2.61
CA ALA A 562 14.11 -7.46 -2.30
C ALA A 562 13.54 -8.27 -3.48
N ARG A 563 12.75 -9.30 -3.18
CA ARG A 563 11.93 -9.97 -4.19
C ARG A 563 10.82 -9.04 -4.66
N ARG A 564 10.62 -8.92 -5.98
CA ARG A 564 9.53 -8.11 -6.55
C ARG A 564 8.41 -9.02 -7.02
N VAL A 565 7.20 -8.81 -6.52
CA VAL A 565 6.03 -9.62 -6.86
C VAL A 565 4.98 -8.71 -7.51
N VAL A 566 4.74 -8.92 -8.80
CA VAL A 566 3.69 -8.22 -9.54
C VAL A 566 2.40 -9.01 -9.42
N VAL A 567 1.34 -8.37 -8.93
CA VAL A 567 0.03 -8.98 -8.78
C VAL A 567 -0.99 -8.22 -9.62
N VAL A 568 -1.54 -8.89 -10.63
CA VAL A 568 -2.55 -8.34 -11.53
C VAL A 568 -3.86 -9.06 -11.28
N ASP A 569 -4.88 -8.36 -10.74
CA ASP A 569 -6.17 -8.99 -10.41
C ASP A 569 -6.92 -9.46 -11.67
N GLU A 570 -6.84 -8.69 -12.76
CA GLU A 570 -7.60 -8.96 -13.98
C GLU A 570 -6.75 -8.71 -15.22
N PHE A 571 -5.80 -9.59 -15.52
CA PHE A 571 -4.83 -9.34 -16.59
C PHE A 571 -5.46 -9.40 -17.99
N GLN A 572 -6.63 -10.03 -18.15
CA GLN A 572 -7.30 -10.14 -19.44
C GLN A 572 -7.69 -8.77 -20.02
N ASP A 573 -7.85 -7.75 -19.17
CA ASP A 573 -8.19 -6.40 -19.60
C ASP A 573 -7.00 -5.78 -20.37
N LEU A 574 -5.76 -6.17 -20.07
CA LEU A 574 -4.56 -5.82 -20.86
C LEU A 574 -4.54 -6.52 -22.22
N VAL A 575 -5.00 -7.78 -22.25
CA VAL A 575 -4.99 -8.64 -23.44
C VAL A 575 -6.14 -8.29 -24.41
N ALA A 576 -7.21 -7.67 -23.90
CA ALA A 576 -8.37 -7.24 -24.67
C ALA A 576 -8.09 -5.98 -25.50
N VAL A 577 -7.20 -5.10 -25.03
CA VAL A 577 -6.85 -3.86 -25.74
C VAL A 577 -5.71 -4.12 -26.73
N LYS A 578 -5.97 -3.90 -28.03
CA LYS A 578 -5.03 -4.25 -29.12
C LYS A 578 -3.65 -3.61 -28.96
N SER A 579 -3.58 -2.35 -28.52
CA SER A 579 -2.32 -1.61 -28.31
C SER A 579 -1.52 -2.15 -27.11
N LEU A 580 -2.20 -2.65 -26.08
CA LEU A 580 -1.56 -3.11 -24.83
C LEU A 580 -1.19 -4.59 -24.86
N ARG A 581 -1.90 -5.37 -25.67
CA ARG A 581 -1.79 -6.82 -25.75
C ARG A 581 -0.37 -7.31 -26.05
N GLN A 582 0.23 -6.83 -27.14
CA GLN A 582 1.53 -7.33 -27.59
C GLN A 582 2.66 -6.93 -26.62
N PRO A 583 2.79 -5.66 -26.19
CA PRO A 583 3.78 -5.27 -25.18
C PRO A 583 3.67 -6.09 -23.89
N PHE A 584 2.44 -6.32 -23.41
CA PHE A 584 2.21 -7.14 -22.21
C PHE A 584 2.67 -8.59 -22.39
N ILE A 585 2.30 -9.24 -23.51
CA ILE A 585 2.72 -10.61 -23.80
C ILE A 585 4.24 -10.72 -23.88
N ASP A 586 4.90 -9.77 -24.55
CA ASP A 586 6.35 -9.79 -24.72
C ASP A 586 7.08 -9.63 -23.37
N ALA A 587 6.61 -8.74 -22.51
CA ALA A 587 7.17 -8.57 -21.17
C ALA A 587 6.94 -9.81 -20.29
N VAL A 588 5.74 -10.40 -20.31
CA VAL A 588 5.45 -11.66 -19.59
C VAL A 588 6.33 -12.81 -20.08
N LYS A 589 6.56 -12.92 -21.39
CA LYS A 589 7.46 -13.94 -21.96
C LYS A 589 8.90 -13.75 -21.48
N ARG A 590 9.41 -12.52 -21.49
CA ARG A 590 10.78 -12.22 -21.02
C ARG A 590 10.94 -12.51 -19.54
N LEU A 591 10.01 -12.00 -18.72
CA LEU A 591 10.04 -12.21 -17.28
C LEU A 591 9.84 -13.69 -16.95
N GLY A 592 8.82 -14.35 -17.47
CA GLY A 592 8.56 -15.75 -17.13
C GLY A 592 9.70 -16.72 -17.50
N ALA A 593 10.48 -16.41 -18.54
CA ALA A 593 11.61 -17.22 -18.94
C ALA A 593 12.86 -17.06 -18.05
N LYS A 594 13.08 -15.88 -17.45
CA LYS A 594 14.36 -15.51 -16.82
C LYS A 594 14.24 -14.93 -15.41
N ALA A 595 13.09 -14.42 -14.99
CA ALA A 595 12.96 -13.58 -13.80
C ALA A 595 13.10 -14.31 -12.46
N ARG A 596 12.87 -15.63 -12.43
CA ARG A 596 12.93 -16.44 -11.19
C ARG A 596 14.24 -16.23 -10.42
N ALA A 597 15.38 -16.34 -11.07
CA ALA A 597 16.69 -16.21 -10.41
C ALA A 597 16.95 -14.76 -9.96
N ALA A 598 16.46 -13.77 -10.71
CA ALA A 598 16.52 -12.36 -10.35
C ALA A 598 15.55 -11.96 -9.22
N GLY A 599 14.71 -12.89 -8.73
CA GLY A 599 13.74 -12.64 -7.66
C GLY A 599 12.59 -11.75 -8.10
N ILE A 600 12.19 -11.79 -9.37
CA ILE A 600 11.03 -11.07 -9.90
C ILE A 600 9.97 -12.10 -10.29
N HIS A 601 8.74 -11.91 -9.79
CA HIS A 601 7.67 -12.90 -9.84
C HIS A 601 6.37 -12.27 -10.33
N LEU A 602 5.54 -13.08 -11.00
CA LEU A 602 4.29 -12.64 -11.61
C LEU A 602 3.14 -13.48 -11.04
N ILE A 603 2.10 -12.82 -10.54
CA ILE A 603 0.83 -13.45 -10.13
C ILE A 603 -0.26 -12.81 -10.98
N LEU A 604 -0.68 -13.54 -12.01
CA LEU A 604 -1.65 -13.05 -13.00
C LEU A 604 -2.99 -13.74 -12.76
N ALA A 605 -3.99 -12.94 -12.44
CA ALA A 605 -5.32 -13.41 -12.14
C ALA A 605 -6.37 -13.03 -13.20
N THR A 606 -7.35 -13.90 -13.39
CA THR A 606 -8.40 -13.74 -14.40
C THR A 606 -9.76 -14.24 -13.90
N GLN A 607 -10.83 -13.50 -14.18
CA GLN A 607 -12.21 -13.97 -13.99
C GLN A 607 -12.80 -14.69 -15.21
N ARG A 608 -12.22 -14.50 -16.39
CA ARG A 608 -12.67 -15.10 -17.65
C ARG A 608 -11.55 -15.98 -18.23
N PRO A 609 -11.35 -17.19 -17.70
CA PRO A 609 -10.33 -18.11 -18.19
C PRO A 609 -10.80 -18.75 -19.51
N ASP A 610 -10.55 -18.08 -20.62
CA ASP A 610 -10.84 -18.54 -21.98
C ASP A 610 -9.59 -18.47 -22.87
N ARG A 611 -9.66 -19.03 -24.09
CA ARG A 611 -8.50 -19.06 -25.01
C ARG A 611 -8.08 -17.68 -25.51
N SER A 612 -9.00 -16.73 -25.58
CA SER A 612 -8.71 -15.39 -26.11
C SER A 612 -8.06 -14.47 -25.07
N THR A 613 -8.37 -14.71 -23.79
CA THR A 613 -7.85 -13.98 -22.62
C THR A 613 -6.60 -14.60 -22.02
N VAL A 614 -6.42 -15.92 -22.11
CA VAL A 614 -5.21 -16.63 -21.66
C VAL A 614 -4.47 -17.25 -22.85
N PRO A 615 -3.74 -16.44 -23.65
CA PRO A 615 -2.88 -16.92 -24.73
C PRO A 615 -1.92 -18.02 -24.26
N GLY A 616 -1.64 -18.99 -25.15
CA GLY A 616 -0.69 -20.07 -24.87
C GLY A 616 0.70 -19.58 -24.50
N GLU A 617 1.12 -18.43 -25.05
CA GLU A 617 2.40 -17.79 -24.75
C GLU A 617 2.51 -17.29 -23.30
N ILE A 618 1.40 -16.79 -22.74
CA ILE A 618 1.34 -16.42 -21.32
C ILE A 618 1.33 -17.70 -20.49
N LYS A 619 0.46 -18.65 -20.82
CA LYS A 619 0.31 -19.90 -20.06
C LYS A 619 1.61 -20.71 -19.98
N ALA A 620 2.43 -20.70 -21.03
CA ALA A 620 3.71 -21.41 -21.06
C ALA A 620 4.74 -20.88 -20.05
N ASN A 621 4.56 -19.64 -19.59
CA ASN A 621 5.49 -18.93 -18.70
C ASN A 621 4.98 -18.81 -17.26
N LEU A 622 3.76 -19.28 -16.97
CA LEU A 622 3.16 -19.30 -15.64
C LEU A 622 3.09 -20.75 -15.14
N CYS A 623 4.10 -21.16 -14.38
CA CYS A 623 4.30 -22.54 -13.95
C CYS A 623 3.30 -22.98 -12.87
N GLY A 624 3.04 -22.12 -11.87
CA GLY A 624 2.09 -22.41 -10.80
C GLY A 624 0.67 -22.09 -11.23
N ARG A 625 -0.27 -23.00 -10.96
CA ARG A 625 -1.66 -22.86 -11.43
C ARG A 625 -2.63 -23.05 -10.28
N ILE A 626 -3.51 -22.08 -10.10
CA ILE A 626 -4.58 -22.15 -9.11
C ILE A 626 -5.91 -21.83 -9.78
N ALA A 627 -6.83 -22.78 -9.76
CA ALA A 627 -8.19 -22.58 -10.25
C ALA A 627 -9.17 -22.59 -9.08
N LEU A 628 -9.92 -21.51 -8.93
CA LEU A 628 -11.14 -21.52 -8.15
C LEU A 628 -12.31 -21.91 -9.06
N ARG A 629 -13.53 -21.96 -8.50
CA ARG A 629 -14.73 -22.32 -9.25
C ARG A 629 -14.85 -21.55 -10.57
N VAL A 630 -15.06 -22.30 -11.66
CA VAL A 630 -15.37 -21.79 -13.01
C VAL A 630 -16.72 -22.32 -13.47
N GLN A 631 -17.25 -21.78 -14.57
CA GLN A 631 -18.55 -22.20 -15.09
C GLN A 631 -18.49 -23.57 -15.75
N GLU A 632 -17.48 -23.81 -16.60
CA GLU A 632 -17.42 -25.00 -17.44
C GLU A 632 -16.06 -25.70 -17.39
N ALA A 633 -16.06 -27.01 -17.69
CA ALA A 633 -14.84 -27.80 -17.80
C ALA A 633 -13.87 -27.26 -18.86
N ALA A 634 -14.37 -26.58 -19.89
CA ALA A 634 -13.54 -25.90 -20.88
C ALA A 634 -12.66 -24.83 -20.21
N ASN A 635 -13.22 -24.03 -19.31
CA ASN A 635 -12.50 -23.00 -18.57
C ASN A 635 -11.47 -23.60 -17.60
N SER A 636 -11.81 -24.71 -16.93
CA SER A 636 -10.86 -25.43 -16.07
C SER A 636 -9.62 -25.87 -16.85
N ARG A 637 -9.81 -26.39 -18.08
CA ARG A 637 -8.71 -26.81 -18.95
C ARG A 637 -7.82 -25.65 -19.41
N ILE A 638 -8.32 -24.43 -19.46
CA ILE A 638 -7.49 -23.25 -19.79
C ILE A 638 -6.47 -22.98 -18.68
N ILE A 639 -6.85 -23.16 -17.41
CA ILE A 639 -5.98 -22.88 -16.26
C ILE A 639 -5.10 -24.10 -15.92
N LEU A 640 -5.70 -25.28 -15.79
CA LEU A 640 -5.07 -26.47 -15.21
C LEU A 640 -4.64 -27.53 -16.24
N ASP A 641 -4.90 -27.30 -17.52
CA ASP A 641 -4.80 -28.31 -18.59
C ASP A 641 -5.71 -29.56 -18.38
N ARG A 642 -6.65 -29.48 -17.44
CA ARG A 642 -7.61 -30.55 -17.11
C ARG A 642 -8.93 -29.99 -16.55
N GLY A 643 -9.98 -30.81 -16.57
CA GLY A 643 -11.25 -30.50 -15.89
C GLY A 643 -11.15 -30.64 -14.37
N GLY A 644 -12.18 -30.19 -13.67
CA GLY A 644 -12.34 -30.32 -12.22
C GLY A 644 -12.74 -29.01 -11.54
N ALA A 645 -12.29 -27.85 -12.02
CA ALA A 645 -12.59 -26.57 -11.38
C ALA A 645 -14.07 -26.17 -11.49
N GLU A 646 -14.79 -26.68 -12.50
CA GLU A 646 -16.24 -26.53 -12.67
C GLU A 646 -17.06 -27.21 -11.56
N SER A 647 -16.47 -28.22 -10.90
CA SER A 647 -17.10 -28.98 -9.82
C SER A 647 -16.83 -28.39 -8.42
N LEU A 648 -16.06 -27.30 -8.34
CA LEU A 648 -15.77 -26.63 -7.08
C LEU A 648 -17.01 -25.93 -6.51
N LEU A 649 -17.08 -25.82 -5.19
CA LEU A 649 -18.21 -25.22 -4.49
C LEU A 649 -18.22 -23.68 -4.58
N GLY A 650 -17.05 -23.07 -4.85
CA GLY A 650 -16.84 -21.62 -4.80
C GLY A 650 -16.50 -21.14 -3.39
N ARG A 651 -16.55 -19.82 -3.15
CA ARG A 651 -16.21 -19.21 -1.85
C ARG A 651 -14.86 -19.73 -1.27
N GLY A 652 -13.84 -19.81 -2.11
CA GLY A 652 -12.47 -20.19 -1.76
C GLY A 652 -12.11 -21.66 -2.01
N ASP A 653 -13.06 -22.53 -2.36
CA ASP A 653 -12.74 -23.90 -2.82
C ASP A 653 -11.92 -23.81 -4.12
N LEU A 654 -10.77 -24.50 -4.14
CA LEU A 654 -9.75 -24.38 -5.18
C LEU A 654 -9.07 -25.70 -5.52
N LEU A 655 -8.49 -25.73 -6.72
CA LEU A 655 -7.50 -26.70 -7.16
C LEU A 655 -6.18 -25.96 -7.39
N ALA A 656 -5.09 -26.48 -6.84
CA ALA A 656 -3.75 -25.95 -7.03
C ALA A 656 -2.82 -27.02 -7.60
N ASP A 657 -2.03 -26.65 -8.59
CA ASP A 657 -0.88 -27.40 -9.09
C ASP A 657 0.35 -26.50 -8.99
N LEU A 658 1.17 -26.77 -7.98
CA LEU A 658 2.39 -26.02 -7.65
C LEU A 658 3.63 -26.93 -7.73
N GLY A 659 3.58 -28.00 -8.55
CA GLY A 659 4.68 -28.95 -8.74
C GLY A 659 4.59 -30.23 -7.90
N GLN A 660 3.72 -30.27 -6.89
CA GLN A 660 3.45 -31.48 -6.10
C GLN A 660 2.27 -32.32 -6.65
N GLY A 661 1.80 -31.96 -7.85
CA GLY A 661 0.57 -32.48 -8.43
C GLY A 661 -0.67 -31.69 -8.00
N LEU A 662 -1.81 -32.07 -8.57
CA LEU A 662 -3.07 -31.36 -8.36
C LEU A 662 -3.66 -31.68 -6.98
N VAL A 663 -3.81 -30.64 -6.15
CA VAL A 663 -4.39 -30.73 -4.80
C VAL A 663 -5.65 -29.87 -4.74
N ARG A 664 -6.71 -30.40 -4.11
CA ARG A 664 -7.91 -29.62 -3.78
C ARG A 664 -7.79 -29.08 -2.36
N GLY A 665 -8.17 -27.83 -2.17
CA GLY A 665 -8.19 -27.21 -0.86
C GLY A 665 -9.13 -26.03 -0.77
N GLN A 666 -9.10 -25.37 0.38
CA GLN A 666 -9.90 -24.21 0.71
C GLN A 666 -8.98 -23.03 1.01
N ALA A 667 -9.10 -21.96 0.23
CA ALA A 667 -8.42 -20.69 0.49
C ALA A 667 -8.81 -20.16 1.87
N PRO A 668 -7.86 -19.53 2.59
CA PRO A 668 -8.15 -18.90 3.85
C PRO A 668 -8.92 -17.59 3.63
N MET A 669 -9.66 -17.19 4.66
CA MET A 669 -10.16 -15.84 4.81
C MET A 669 -9.02 -14.97 5.35
N ALA A 670 -8.77 -13.84 4.68
CA ALA A 670 -7.65 -12.94 4.94
C ALA A 670 -8.12 -11.56 5.38
#